data_AF-A0A813DVL6-F1
#
_entry.id   AF-A0A813DVL6-F1
#
_cell.length_a   1.000
_cell.length_b   1.000
_cell.length_c   1.000
_cell.angle_alpha   90.00
_cell.angle_beta   90.00
_cell.angle_gamma   90.00
#
_symmetry.space_group_name_H-M   'P 1'
#
loop_
_entity.id
_entity.type
_entity.pdbx_description
1 polymer ?
#
loop_
_entity_poly.entity_id
_entity_poly.type
_entity_poly.pdbx_seq_one_letter_code
_entity_poly.pdbx_strand_id
1 'polypeptide(L)'
;MEERLKAAAHMDKVIDRMLAANKKAKSSKGSIVSLPKAELDLLSQIELARDFIMEVLKNQNDRTQLQDVFGGDCTRLASIRAICESIEFSDMNKGDQRLSTCLRACASVENIVVDLGFGEDLRKAQDSARTAMDQAGGSSGQTRIVRSDSHPGPSPRTSPRTSPRGNGHGDTSGDGLDRQSGTILSLVKADAERREARLRQEWLSCESRLQEFLTGSEARLQEGLARCETQLRSDAQVLKADEDASAEKSKAAADAGGEKIQSQVARLQEGLARCETQLRSDAQVLKADADASAEKIQSQVDQLVEQLAASESRVAVLLTDLAQARSESDDKVSSLATRLSTTHELLHEGLQRQRRSLEEQQKELQQQRASFEKQQELQQMRIAEQEQLMQQQKEQQQEHHKQQLQDLFQIAELEKRLSESSASQTALEQRIALAEEVGQRHEQQLGASQSLGAQLQQEMASLREASRNQEELLASTKSASEQEVARLEQAIDGQKEGLERFRGQLEEELHSVRGQFDDSQKGWQESFAAGQLKLLEEQLQRFRSELDQEQRRSLGAEVQRLHAELALEQASELRRLESELQQSCRAAVTADLQRDSQRLMADQLGTLRTELASQLAEVEGSARQGLAAATQNLQASFRREVTTIEHQVERRTASIEPLWDSFAHVESCFRDLQKRVDRHENLVLADSKPAQKR
;
A
#
# COMPACT_ATOMS: atom_id res chain seq x y z
N MET A 1 -8.72 27.95 -20.29
CA MET A 1 -10.07 27.33 -20.34
C MET A 1 -10.09 26.11 -21.26
N GLU A 2 -9.71 26.24 -22.54
CA GLU A 2 -9.76 25.09 -23.49
C GLU A 2 -8.89 23.89 -23.05
N GLU A 3 -7.67 24.12 -22.59
CA GLU A 3 -6.80 23.04 -22.08
C GLU A 3 -7.39 22.31 -20.87
N ARG A 4 -8.14 23.02 -20.03
CA ARG A 4 -8.79 22.45 -18.84
C ARG A 4 -9.96 21.55 -19.22
N LEU A 5 -10.75 21.96 -20.22
CA LEU A 5 -11.80 21.11 -20.79
C LEU A 5 -11.22 19.87 -21.47
N LYS A 6 -10.08 20.00 -22.16
CA LYS A 6 -9.35 18.85 -22.73
C LYS A 6 -8.88 17.89 -21.64
N ALA A 7 -8.36 18.41 -20.53
CA ALA A 7 -7.92 17.61 -19.39
C ALA A 7 -9.10 16.86 -18.73
N ALA A 8 -10.22 17.53 -18.49
CA ALA A 8 -11.42 16.91 -17.95
C ALA A 8 -11.94 15.78 -18.87
N ALA A 9 -12.07 16.05 -20.17
CA ALA A 9 -12.49 15.05 -21.16
C ALA A 9 -11.50 13.88 -21.29
N HIS A 10 -10.20 14.12 -21.07
CA HIS A 10 -9.21 13.05 -21.03
C HIS A 10 -9.43 12.15 -19.82
N MET A 11 -9.68 12.72 -18.64
CA MET A 11 -9.96 11.94 -17.44
C MET A 11 -11.25 11.13 -17.57
N ASP A 12 -12.31 11.70 -18.15
CA ASP A 12 -13.57 10.99 -18.40
C ASP A 12 -13.34 9.72 -19.24
N LYS A 13 -12.50 9.80 -20.29
CA LYS A 13 -12.11 8.62 -21.09
C LYS A 13 -11.33 7.57 -20.28
N VAL A 14 -10.50 7.99 -19.32
CA VAL A 14 -9.78 7.06 -18.45
C VAL A 14 -10.76 6.36 -17.52
N ILE A 15 -11.71 7.08 -16.93
CA ILE A 15 -12.76 6.52 -16.06
C ILE A 15 -13.61 5.50 -16.82
N ASP A 16 -14.05 5.81 -18.05
CA ASP A 16 -14.80 4.87 -18.89
C ASP A 16 -14.04 3.57 -19.15
N ARG A 17 -12.72 3.67 -19.43
CA ARG A 17 -11.86 2.51 -19.62
C ARG A 17 -11.66 1.72 -18.33
N MET A 18 -11.50 2.39 -17.19
CA MET A 18 -11.43 1.75 -15.88
C MET A 18 -12.71 0.96 -15.57
N LEU A 19 -13.90 1.54 -15.84
CA LEU A 19 -15.18 0.86 -15.67
C LEU A 19 -15.31 -0.36 -16.58
N ALA A 20 -14.94 -0.23 -17.85
CA ALA A 20 -14.95 -1.34 -18.81
C ALA A 20 -13.99 -2.47 -18.40
N ALA A 21 -12.77 -2.12 -17.97
CA ALA A 21 -11.78 -3.09 -17.51
C ALA A 21 -12.20 -3.76 -16.20
N ASN A 22 -12.79 -3.03 -15.26
CA ASN A 22 -13.33 -3.58 -14.01
C ASN A 22 -14.48 -4.56 -14.28
N LYS A 23 -15.41 -4.19 -15.18
CA LYS A 23 -16.50 -5.10 -15.61
C LYS A 23 -15.93 -6.38 -16.23
N LYS A 24 -14.89 -6.26 -17.06
CA LYS A 24 -14.21 -7.41 -17.68
C LYS A 24 -13.54 -8.29 -16.64
N ALA A 25 -12.78 -7.72 -15.69
CA ALA A 25 -12.16 -8.45 -14.59
C ALA A 25 -13.20 -9.21 -13.75
N LYS A 26 -14.31 -8.55 -13.39
CA LYS A 26 -15.43 -9.20 -12.70
C LYS A 26 -16.04 -10.35 -13.51
N SER A 27 -16.25 -10.18 -14.81
CA SER A 27 -16.78 -11.24 -15.69
C SER A 27 -15.81 -12.40 -15.92
N SER A 28 -14.50 -12.16 -15.76
CA SER A 28 -13.45 -13.15 -15.90
C SER A 28 -13.18 -13.93 -14.60
N LYS A 29 -13.84 -13.60 -13.48
CA LYS A 29 -13.68 -14.33 -12.21
C LYS A 29 -13.92 -15.84 -12.42
N GLY A 30 -12.97 -16.65 -11.96
CA GLY A 30 -12.97 -18.11 -12.14
C GLY A 30 -12.25 -18.61 -13.39
N SER A 31 -11.87 -17.73 -14.33
CA SER A 31 -11.06 -18.12 -15.50
C SER A 31 -9.57 -17.95 -15.21
N ILE A 32 -8.84 -19.07 -15.18
CA ILE A 32 -7.40 -19.12 -14.86
C ILE A 32 -6.57 -18.21 -15.79
N VAL A 33 -6.91 -18.14 -17.08
CA VAL A 33 -6.13 -17.40 -18.08
C VAL A 33 -6.68 -15.99 -18.33
N SER A 34 -8.00 -15.81 -18.34
CA SER A 34 -8.58 -14.49 -18.67
C SER A 34 -8.61 -13.52 -17.49
N LEU A 35 -8.67 -14.02 -16.25
CA LEU A 35 -8.67 -13.17 -15.06
C LEU A 35 -7.34 -12.40 -14.91
N PRO A 36 -6.15 -13.03 -14.91
CA PRO A 36 -4.87 -12.33 -14.88
C PRO A 36 -4.75 -11.23 -15.93
N LYS A 37 -5.17 -11.53 -17.17
CA LYS A 37 -5.11 -10.58 -18.28
C LYS A 37 -6.05 -9.40 -18.08
N ALA A 38 -7.27 -9.64 -17.58
CA ALA A 38 -8.23 -8.58 -17.31
C ALA A 38 -7.83 -7.71 -16.10
N GLU A 39 -7.22 -8.31 -15.08
CA GLU A 39 -6.66 -7.59 -13.93
C GLU A 39 -5.48 -6.70 -14.32
N LEU A 40 -4.55 -7.19 -15.16
CA LEU A 40 -3.44 -6.38 -15.68
C LEU A 40 -3.93 -5.19 -16.52
N ASP A 41 -4.93 -5.41 -17.38
CA ASP A 41 -5.56 -4.35 -18.18
C ASP A 41 -6.18 -3.26 -17.27
N LEU A 42 -6.87 -3.68 -16.20
CA LEU A 42 -7.41 -2.77 -15.19
C LEU A 42 -6.32 -2.01 -14.43
N LEU A 43 -5.24 -2.70 -14.01
CA LEU A 43 -4.10 -2.08 -13.34
C LEU A 43 -3.42 -1.02 -14.22
N SER A 44 -3.31 -1.26 -15.53
CA SER A 44 -2.82 -0.25 -16.49
C SER A 44 -3.72 0.99 -16.54
N GLN A 45 -5.05 0.84 -16.48
CA GLN A 45 -5.94 2.01 -16.43
C GLN A 45 -5.85 2.77 -15.09
N ILE A 46 -5.70 2.06 -13.97
CA ILE A 46 -5.49 2.66 -12.64
C ILE A 46 -4.19 3.48 -12.62
N GLU A 47 -3.13 2.97 -13.24
CA GLU A 47 -1.86 3.68 -13.40
C GLU A 47 -2.02 4.97 -14.21
N LEU A 48 -2.73 4.94 -15.34
CA LEU A 48 -3.03 6.15 -16.12
C LEU A 48 -3.83 7.19 -15.30
N ALA A 49 -4.81 6.75 -14.51
CA ALA A 49 -5.57 7.64 -13.63
C ALA A 49 -4.68 8.25 -12.54
N ARG A 50 -3.85 7.43 -11.88
CA ARG A 50 -2.86 7.88 -10.88
C ARG A 50 -1.92 8.92 -11.47
N ASP A 51 -1.30 8.62 -12.61
CA ASP A 51 -0.31 9.48 -13.22
C ASP A 51 -0.92 10.82 -13.64
N PHE A 52 -2.14 10.79 -14.16
CA PHE A 52 -2.89 12.01 -14.44
C PHE A 52 -3.18 12.82 -13.17
N ILE A 53 -3.66 12.18 -12.09
CA ILE A 53 -3.91 12.86 -10.80
C ILE A 53 -2.62 13.50 -10.29
N MET A 54 -1.52 12.74 -10.30
CA MET A 54 -0.21 13.22 -9.84
C MET A 54 0.31 14.36 -10.71
N GLU A 55 0.08 14.33 -12.02
CA GLU A 55 0.49 15.42 -12.92
C GLU A 55 -0.29 16.70 -12.64
N VAL A 56 -1.60 16.60 -12.39
CA VAL A 56 -2.41 17.76 -11.97
C VAL A 56 -1.95 18.26 -10.59
N LEU A 57 -1.60 17.36 -9.66
CA LEU A 57 -1.08 17.71 -8.34
C LEU A 57 0.32 18.35 -8.38
N LYS A 58 1.18 18.05 -9.36
CA LYS A 58 2.49 18.73 -9.49
C LYS A 58 2.34 20.20 -9.85
N ASN A 59 1.30 20.55 -10.59
CA ASN A 59 0.99 21.92 -10.99
C ASN A 59 0.26 22.70 -9.88
N GLN A 60 0.76 22.63 -8.63
CA GLN A 60 0.11 23.18 -7.42
C GLN A 60 -0.20 24.68 -7.49
N ASN A 61 0.51 25.42 -8.37
CA ASN A 61 0.30 26.84 -8.58
C ASN A 61 -1.06 27.15 -9.23
N ASP A 62 -1.68 26.18 -9.90
CA ASP A 62 -3.00 26.33 -10.51
C ASP A 62 -4.07 25.47 -9.81
N ARG A 63 -4.42 25.85 -8.57
CA ARG A 63 -5.55 25.24 -7.83
C ARG A 63 -6.87 25.29 -8.62
N THR A 64 -7.00 26.23 -9.57
CA THR A 64 -8.20 26.30 -10.42
C THR A 64 -8.26 25.17 -11.44
N GLN A 65 -7.13 24.59 -11.85
CA GLN A 65 -7.13 23.38 -12.69
C GLN A 65 -7.64 22.16 -11.92
N LEU A 66 -7.24 22.00 -10.65
CA LEU A 66 -7.79 20.96 -9.76
C LEU A 66 -9.30 21.13 -9.58
N GLN A 67 -9.75 22.38 -9.37
CA GLN A 67 -11.17 22.69 -9.25
C GLN A 67 -11.95 22.40 -10.54
N ASP A 68 -11.42 22.77 -11.70
CA ASP A 68 -12.10 22.58 -13.00
C ASP A 68 -12.19 21.09 -13.38
N VAL A 69 -11.18 20.29 -13.02
CA VAL A 69 -11.16 18.85 -13.33
C VAL A 69 -11.92 18.04 -12.28
N PHE A 70 -11.67 18.27 -10.99
CA PHE A 70 -12.19 17.45 -9.88
C PHE A 70 -13.16 18.17 -8.95
N GLY A 71 -13.10 19.50 -8.84
CA GLY A 71 -13.86 20.26 -7.83
C GLY A 71 -15.31 20.60 -8.21
N GLY A 72 -15.65 20.68 -9.50
CA GLY A 72 -16.98 21.13 -9.95
C GLY A 72 -18.16 20.36 -9.34
N ASP A 73 -18.28 19.07 -9.65
CA ASP A 73 -19.33 18.17 -9.14
C ASP A 73 -18.77 17.02 -8.30
N CYS A 74 -17.44 16.97 -8.16
CA CYS A 74 -16.70 15.89 -7.48
C CYS A 74 -16.94 14.47 -8.03
N THR A 75 -17.66 14.32 -9.15
CA THR A 75 -18.12 13.02 -9.64
C THR A 75 -16.95 12.17 -10.13
N ARG A 76 -16.01 12.77 -10.89
CA ARG A 76 -14.82 12.08 -11.40
C ARG A 76 -13.97 11.46 -10.30
N LEU A 77 -13.68 12.24 -9.26
CA LEU A 77 -12.86 11.79 -8.14
C LEU A 77 -13.57 10.68 -7.35
N ALA A 78 -14.87 10.86 -7.10
CA ALA A 78 -15.70 9.84 -6.45
C ALA A 78 -15.78 8.54 -7.27
N SER A 79 -15.92 8.62 -8.60
CA SER A 79 -15.95 7.46 -9.49
C SER A 79 -14.64 6.70 -9.49
N ILE A 80 -13.49 7.38 -9.60
CA ILE A 80 -12.16 6.73 -9.55
C ILE A 80 -12.01 5.99 -8.22
N ARG A 81 -12.32 6.66 -7.10
CA ARG A 81 -12.23 6.07 -5.77
C ARG A 81 -13.15 4.86 -5.61
N ALA A 82 -14.42 4.98 -6.01
CA ALA A 82 -15.37 3.88 -5.94
C ALA A 82 -14.94 2.68 -6.79
N ILE A 83 -14.33 2.92 -7.97
CA ILE A 83 -13.73 1.85 -8.78
C ILE A 83 -12.61 1.18 -8.01
N CYS A 84 -11.61 1.93 -7.53
CA CYS A 84 -10.48 1.40 -6.77
C CYS A 84 -10.90 0.62 -5.51
N GLU A 85 -11.87 1.12 -4.74
CA GLU A 85 -12.38 0.46 -3.53
C GLU A 85 -13.19 -0.81 -3.84
N SER A 86 -13.82 -0.90 -5.02
CA SER A 86 -14.67 -2.05 -5.40
C SER A 86 -13.93 -3.25 -6.01
N ILE A 87 -12.62 -3.13 -6.21
CA ILE A 87 -11.82 -4.15 -6.90
C ILE A 87 -11.33 -5.20 -5.92
N GLU A 88 -11.57 -6.46 -6.27
CA GLU A 88 -11.01 -7.63 -5.61
C GLU A 88 -10.07 -8.32 -6.61
N PHE A 89 -8.77 -8.18 -6.40
CA PHE A 89 -7.77 -8.87 -7.22
C PHE A 89 -7.54 -10.31 -6.74
N SER A 90 -7.12 -11.16 -7.67
CA SER A 90 -6.60 -12.50 -7.39
C SER A 90 -5.36 -12.46 -6.49
N ASP A 91 -5.00 -13.60 -5.89
CA ASP A 91 -3.80 -13.71 -5.05
C ASP A 91 -2.51 -13.29 -5.76
N MET A 92 -2.47 -13.42 -7.08
CA MET A 92 -1.33 -13.01 -7.90
C MET A 92 -1.15 -11.48 -7.96
N ASN A 93 -2.26 -10.72 -7.92
CA ASN A 93 -2.24 -9.27 -8.13
C ASN A 93 -2.70 -8.46 -6.90
N LYS A 94 -3.13 -9.10 -5.80
CA LYS A 94 -3.61 -8.42 -4.58
C LYS A 94 -2.59 -7.47 -3.94
N GLY A 95 -1.29 -7.69 -4.19
CA GLY A 95 -0.19 -6.87 -3.67
C GLY A 95 0.30 -5.76 -4.61
N ASP A 96 -0.35 -5.53 -5.76
CA ASP A 96 0.14 -4.52 -6.73
C ASP A 96 0.04 -3.09 -6.14
N GLN A 97 1.17 -2.38 -6.15
CA GLN A 97 1.31 -1.05 -5.55
C GLN A 97 0.54 0.06 -6.29
N ARG A 98 0.10 -0.18 -7.54
CA ARG A 98 -0.61 0.82 -8.34
C ARG A 98 -1.94 1.19 -7.72
N LEU A 99 -2.67 0.22 -7.17
CA LEU A 99 -3.95 0.45 -6.49
C LEU A 99 -3.77 1.36 -5.26
N SER A 100 -2.88 0.99 -4.35
CA SER A 100 -2.66 1.75 -3.11
C SER A 100 -2.10 3.15 -3.38
N THR A 101 -1.28 3.31 -4.42
CA THR A 101 -0.74 4.62 -4.81
C THR A 101 -1.80 5.50 -5.48
N CYS A 102 -2.70 4.93 -6.29
CA CYS A 102 -3.83 5.66 -6.85
C CYS A 102 -4.80 6.15 -5.75
N LEU A 103 -5.11 5.30 -4.75
CA LEU A 103 -5.93 5.69 -3.60
C LEU A 103 -5.30 6.84 -2.78
N ARG A 104 -3.98 6.81 -2.56
CA ARG A 104 -3.26 7.92 -1.91
C ARG A 104 -3.31 9.22 -2.72
N ALA A 105 -3.20 9.11 -4.05
CA ALA A 105 -3.33 10.26 -4.94
C ALA A 105 -4.76 10.84 -4.87
N CYS A 106 -5.80 10.00 -4.85
CA CYS A 106 -7.18 10.43 -4.64
C CYS A 106 -7.34 11.16 -3.31
N ALA A 107 -6.87 10.59 -2.20
CA ALA A 107 -6.94 11.21 -0.87
C ALA A 107 -6.25 12.59 -0.83
N SER A 108 -5.15 12.76 -1.56
CA SER A 108 -4.45 14.05 -1.65
C SER A 108 -5.29 15.10 -2.37
N VAL A 109 -5.98 14.74 -3.46
CA VAL A 109 -6.90 15.64 -4.16
C VAL A 109 -8.13 15.95 -3.30
N GLU A 110 -8.68 14.97 -2.59
CA GLU A 110 -9.84 15.16 -1.72
C GLU A 110 -9.59 16.20 -0.64
N ASN A 111 -8.43 16.16 0.02
CA ASN A 111 -8.06 17.17 1.01
C ASN A 111 -8.05 18.57 0.39
N ILE A 112 -7.50 18.73 -0.81
CA ILE A 112 -7.50 20.02 -1.52
C ILE A 112 -8.92 20.45 -1.90
N VAL A 113 -9.76 19.52 -2.38
CA VAL A 113 -11.17 19.80 -2.74
C VAL A 113 -11.98 20.22 -1.52
N VAL A 114 -11.74 19.60 -0.36
CA VAL A 114 -12.34 20.00 0.93
C VAL A 114 -11.87 21.40 1.33
N ASP A 115 -10.58 21.69 1.21
CA ASP A 115 -10.02 23.02 1.50
C ASP A 115 -10.58 24.13 0.58
N LEU A 116 -10.99 23.76 -0.64
CA LEU A 116 -11.65 24.65 -1.60
C LEU A 116 -13.15 24.86 -1.31
N GLY A 117 -13.71 24.17 -0.31
CA GLY A 117 -15.11 24.31 0.12
C GLY A 117 -16.09 23.32 -0.50
N PHE A 118 -15.64 22.34 -1.28
CA PHE A 118 -16.50 21.35 -1.96
C PHE A 118 -16.68 20.04 -1.16
N GLY A 119 -16.42 20.05 0.15
CA GLY A 119 -16.44 18.84 0.98
C GLY A 119 -17.82 18.18 1.14
N GLU A 120 -18.92 18.91 1.02
CA GLU A 120 -20.27 18.33 1.02
C GLU A 120 -20.61 17.65 -0.32
N ASP A 121 -20.27 18.30 -1.43
CA ASP A 121 -20.51 17.76 -2.77
C ASP A 121 -19.67 16.51 -3.02
N LEU A 122 -18.42 16.50 -2.53
CA LEU A 122 -17.57 15.31 -2.56
C LEU A 122 -18.19 14.13 -1.82
N ARG A 123 -18.75 14.34 -0.61
CA ARG A 123 -19.41 13.27 0.15
C ARG A 123 -20.64 12.73 -0.57
N LYS A 124 -21.49 13.62 -1.11
CA LYS A 124 -22.67 13.22 -1.91
C LYS A 124 -22.24 12.43 -3.16
N ALA A 125 -21.20 12.88 -3.86
CA ALA A 125 -20.68 12.21 -5.03
C ALA A 125 -20.10 10.82 -4.68
N GLN A 126 -19.35 10.69 -3.58
CA GLN A 126 -18.82 9.41 -3.09
C GLN A 126 -19.95 8.42 -2.74
N ASP A 127 -20.97 8.86 -2.02
CA ASP A 127 -22.12 8.01 -1.66
C ASP A 127 -22.90 7.57 -2.91
N SER A 128 -23.12 8.47 -3.87
CA SER A 128 -23.76 8.16 -5.15
C SER A 128 -22.92 7.18 -5.97
N ALA A 129 -21.60 7.37 -6.03
CA ALA A 129 -20.70 6.49 -6.78
C ALA A 129 -20.62 5.09 -6.18
N ARG A 130 -20.56 4.97 -4.84
CA ARG A 130 -20.61 3.67 -4.14
C ARG A 130 -21.93 2.94 -4.43
N THR A 131 -23.05 3.65 -4.28
CA THR A 131 -24.38 3.07 -4.57
C THR A 131 -24.50 2.60 -6.02
N ALA A 132 -23.99 3.38 -6.98
CA ALA A 132 -23.99 3.00 -8.39
C ALA A 132 -23.14 1.74 -8.66
N MET A 133 -22.00 1.58 -7.99
CA MET A 133 -21.13 0.42 -8.14
C MET A 133 -21.72 -0.85 -7.51
N ASP A 134 -22.43 -0.72 -6.39
CA ASP A 134 -23.16 -1.83 -5.76
C ASP A 134 -24.33 -2.28 -6.64
N GLN A 135 -25.10 -1.35 -7.20
CA GLN A 135 -26.19 -1.65 -8.14
C GLN A 135 -25.68 -2.32 -9.42
N ALA A 136 -24.53 -1.88 -9.95
CA ALA A 136 -23.91 -2.48 -11.12
C ALA A 136 -23.39 -3.91 -10.85
N GLY A 137 -23.01 -4.22 -9.60
CA GLY A 137 -22.58 -5.57 -9.19
C GLY A 137 -23.71 -6.58 -8.99
N GLY A 138 -24.87 -6.13 -8.51
CA GLY A 138 -26.00 -7.01 -8.14
C GLY A 138 -26.83 -7.55 -9.31
N SER A 139 -26.77 -6.96 -10.51
CA SER A 139 -27.69 -7.29 -11.61
C SER A 139 -27.23 -8.43 -12.55
N SER A 140 -26.10 -9.09 -12.28
CA SER A 140 -25.53 -10.10 -13.21
C SER A 140 -26.13 -11.52 -13.10
N GLY A 141 -27.16 -11.74 -12.27
CA GLY A 141 -27.66 -13.08 -11.96
C GLY A 141 -28.74 -13.67 -12.89
N GLN A 142 -29.31 -12.91 -13.84
CA GLN A 142 -30.52 -13.39 -14.52
C GLN A 142 -30.73 -12.86 -15.95
N THR A 143 -29.69 -12.90 -16.79
CA THR A 143 -29.93 -12.89 -18.24
C THR A 143 -30.44 -14.27 -18.64
N ARG A 144 -31.75 -14.44 -18.54
CA ARG A 144 -32.52 -15.57 -19.06
C ARG A 144 -32.08 -15.82 -20.50
N ILE A 145 -31.28 -16.86 -20.71
CA ILE A 145 -30.98 -17.40 -22.05
C ILE A 145 -32.33 -17.84 -22.61
N VAL A 146 -32.94 -16.97 -23.42
CA VAL A 146 -34.05 -17.34 -24.30
C VAL A 146 -33.43 -18.24 -25.36
N ARG A 147 -33.40 -19.54 -25.08
CA ARG A 147 -33.24 -20.58 -26.09
C ARG A 147 -34.39 -20.41 -27.06
N SER A 148 -34.08 -19.94 -28.26
CA SER A 148 -35.00 -19.97 -29.39
C SER A 148 -35.00 -21.40 -29.93
N ASP A 149 -36.02 -22.16 -29.54
CA ASP A 149 -36.41 -23.40 -30.19
C ASP A 149 -36.90 -23.08 -31.61
N SER A 150 -36.34 -23.76 -32.62
CA SER A 150 -37.06 -24.50 -33.66
C SER A 150 -36.21 -24.69 -34.93
N HIS A 151 -35.72 -25.91 -35.17
CA HIS A 151 -35.93 -26.62 -36.43
C HIS A 151 -35.69 -28.13 -36.28
N PRO A 152 -36.62 -29.00 -36.75
CA PRO A 152 -36.51 -30.45 -36.69
C PRO A 152 -35.97 -31.03 -38.00
N GLY A 153 -35.18 -32.11 -37.94
CA GLY A 153 -34.76 -32.84 -39.13
C GLY A 153 -33.86 -34.03 -38.81
N PRO A 154 -34.34 -35.28 -38.89
CA PRO A 154 -33.63 -36.47 -38.44
C PRO A 154 -32.91 -37.19 -39.58
N SER A 155 -31.75 -37.78 -39.32
CA SER A 155 -31.47 -39.17 -39.71
C SER A 155 -30.17 -39.72 -39.13
N PRO A 156 -30.07 -41.06 -38.97
CA PRO A 156 -29.17 -41.73 -38.04
C PRO A 156 -28.06 -42.55 -38.74
N ARG A 157 -26.95 -42.80 -38.04
CA ARG A 157 -26.03 -43.96 -38.23
C ARG A 157 -25.03 -43.98 -37.06
N THR A 158 -25.29 -44.79 -36.04
CA THR A 158 -24.72 -46.14 -35.78
C THR A 158 -23.20 -46.16 -35.47
N SER A 159 -22.90 -46.09 -34.16
CA SER A 159 -22.01 -46.98 -33.36
C SER A 159 -20.51 -47.12 -33.73
N PRO A 160 -19.69 -47.76 -32.86
CA PRO A 160 -19.41 -47.49 -31.44
C PRO A 160 -17.89 -47.54 -31.13
N ARG A 161 -17.41 -46.96 -30.02
CA ARG A 161 -16.45 -47.62 -29.10
C ARG A 161 -15.89 -46.72 -27.98
N THR A 162 -16.14 -47.19 -26.76
CA THR A 162 -15.22 -47.34 -25.62
C THR A 162 -14.29 -46.18 -25.24
N SER A 163 -14.59 -45.61 -24.08
CA SER A 163 -13.67 -44.86 -23.20
C SER A 163 -12.37 -45.63 -22.91
N PRO A 164 -11.30 -44.96 -22.44
CA PRO A 164 -11.21 -44.73 -20.99
C PRO A 164 -10.69 -43.35 -20.57
N ARG A 165 -11.08 -43.00 -19.33
CA ARG A 165 -10.51 -41.98 -18.44
C ARG A 165 -8.98 -41.87 -18.53
N GLY A 166 -8.48 -40.64 -18.43
CA GLY A 166 -7.10 -40.33 -18.07
C GLY A 166 -7.00 -38.89 -17.56
N ASN A 167 -6.85 -38.74 -16.24
CA ASN A 167 -6.35 -37.53 -15.59
C ASN A 167 -4.96 -37.17 -16.16
N GLY A 168 -4.67 -35.88 -16.29
CA GLY A 168 -3.33 -35.41 -16.62
C GLY A 168 -3.18 -33.91 -16.40
N HIS A 169 -2.44 -33.56 -15.34
CA HIS A 169 -1.88 -32.24 -15.09
C HIS A 169 -1.13 -31.69 -16.30
N GLY A 170 -1.19 -30.37 -16.49
CA GLY A 170 -0.46 -29.66 -17.54
C GLY A 170 0.01 -28.31 -17.05
N ASP A 171 1.25 -28.30 -16.56
CA ASP A 171 2.11 -27.15 -16.34
C ASP A 171 2.03 -26.12 -17.47
N THR A 172 1.86 -24.86 -17.09
CA THR A 172 2.09 -23.70 -17.96
C THR A 172 3.28 -22.93 -17.43
N SER A 173 4.47 -23.45 -17.69
CA SER A 173 5.74 -22.73 -17.55
C SER A 173 6.14 -22.11 -18.88
N GLY A 174 6.78 -20.95 -18.79
CA GLY A 174 6.96 -20.00 -19.88
C GLY A 174 7.93 -20.48 -20.96
N ASP A 175 7.41 -20.60 -22.17
CA ASP A 175 8.17 -20.83 -23.41
C ASP A 175 7.41 -20.18 -24.60
N GLY A 176 6.89 -18.97 -24.36
CA GLY A 176 5.83 -18.34 -25.14
C GLY A 176 6.27 -17.52 -26.35
N LEU A 177 7.55 -17.17 -26.47
CA LEU A 177 8.04 -16.28 -27.54
C LEU A 177 8.63 -17.06 -28.73
N ASP A 178 9.35 -18.17 -28.51
CA ASP A 178 9.91 -18.95 -29.61
C ASP A 178 8.86 -19.81 -30.36
N ARG A 179 7.77 -20.19 -29.68
CA ARG A 179 6.63 -20.86 -30.34
C ARG A 179 5.86 -19.95 -31.29
N GLN A 180 5.81 -18.64 -31.05
CA GLN A 180 5.12 -17.71 -31.96
C GLN A 180 5.90 -17.51 -33.26
N SER A 181 7.23 -17.42 -33.21
CA SER A 181 8.08 -17.36 -34.41
C SER A 181 8.00 -18.64 -35.24
N GLY A 182 7.99 -19.81 -34.59
CA GLY A 182 7.79 -21.09 -35.28
C GLY A 182 6.39 -21.23 -35.91
N THR A 183 5.37 -20.63 -35.29
CA THR A 183 3.99 -20.64 -35.81
C THR A 183 3.82 -19.70 -37.01
N ILE A 184 4.48 -18.55 -37.02
CA ILE A 184 4.44 -17.63 -38.16
C ILE A 184 5.21 -18.22 -39.35
N LEU A 185 6.39 -18.82 -39.12
CA LEU A 185 7.15 -19.50 -40.17
C LEU A 185 6.40 -20.70 -40.75
N SER A 186 5.71 -21.49 -39.93
CA SER A 186 4.90 -22.61 -40.41
C SER A 186 3.66 -22.15 -41.20
N LEU A 187 3.04 -21.03 -40.82
CA LEU A 187 1.96 -20.39 -41.58
C LEU A 187 2.42 -19.86 -42.94
N VAL A 188 3.57 -19.18 -42.99
CA VAL A 188 4.14 -18.66 -44.25
C VAL A 188 4.55 -19.82 -45.18
N LYS A 189 5.17 -20.87 -44.62
CA LYS A 189 5.51 -22.08 -45.39
C LYS A 189 4.26 -22.78 -45.92
N ALA A 190 3.22 -22.91 -45.10
CA ALA A 190 1.96 -23.50 -45.53
C ALA A 190 1.24 -22.66 -46.61
N ASP A 191 1.35 -21.33 -46.57
CA ASP A 191 0.78 -20.47 -47.63
C ASP A 191 1.57 -20.57 -48.94
N ALA A 192 2.90 -20.68 -48.86
CA ALA A 192 3.76 -20.94 -50.03
C ALA A 192 3.42 -22.29 -50.69
N GLU A 193 3.30 -23.36 -49.90
CA GLU A 193 2.90 -24.69 -50.39
C GLU A 193 1.50 -24.68 -51.03
N ARG A 194 0.55 -23.92 -50.47
CA ARG A 194 -0.79 -23.75 -51.08
C ARG A 194 -0.76 -23.00 -52.40
N ARG A 195 0.07 -21.97 -52.52
CA ARG A 195 0.26 -21.24 -53.79
C ARG A 195 0.91 -22.11 -54.84
N GLU A 196 1.93 -22.87 -54.47
CA GLU A 196 2.58 -23.82 -55.38
C GLU A 196 1.60 -24.90 -55.84
N ALA A 197 0.79 -25.47 -54.94
CA ALA A 197 -0.23 -26.44 -55.29
C ALA A 197 -1.28 -25.86 -56.25
N ARG A 198 -1.70 -24.60 -56.06
CA ARG A 198 -2.64 -23.92 -56.96
C ARG A 198 -2.03 -23.73 -58.35
N LEU A 199 -0.78 -23.26 -58.45
CA LEU A 199 -0.09 -23.09 -59.72
C LEU A 199 0.09 -24.43 -60.46
N ARG A 200 0.41 -25.52 -59.74
CA ARG A 200 0.48 -26.86 -60.32
C ARG A 200 -0.88 -27.33 -60.85
N GLN A 201 -1.97 -27.04 -60.14
CA GLN A 201 -3.32 -27.39 -60.58
C GLN A 201 -3.73 -26.59 -61.83
N GLU A 202 -3.41 -25.30 -61.88
CA GLU A 202 -3.65 -24.45 -63.05
C GLU A 202 -2.83 -24.91 -64.26
N TRP A 203 -1.57 -25.30 -64.05
CA TRP A 203 -0.73 -25.89 -65.08
C TRP A 203 -1.32 -27.18 -65.67
N LEU A 204 -1.71 -28.13 -64.82
CA LEU A 204 -2.33 -29.40 -65.25
C LEU A 204 -3.66 -29.17 -65.98
N SER A 205 -4.42 -28.15 -65.58
CA SER A 205 -5.65 -27.73 -66.28
C SER A 205 -5.34 -27.20 -67.69
N CYS A 206 -4.32 -26.35 -67.83
CA CYS A 206 -3.87 -25.87 -69.14
C CYS A 206 -3.37 -27.02 -70.03
N GLU A 207 -2.59 -27.95 -69.47
CA GLU A 207 -2.10 -29.14 -70.19
C GLU A 207 -3.26 -30.02 -70.68
N SER A 208 -4.28 -30.24 -69.83
CA SER A 208 -5.48 -30.99 -70.20
C SER A 208 -6.26 -30.31 -71.34
N ARG A 209 -6.45 -28.99 -71.27
CA ARG A 209 -7.12 -28.23 -72.35
C ARG A 209 -6.35 -28.28 -73.66
N LEU A 210 -5.02 -28.32 -73.61
CA LEU A 210 -4.17 -28.42 -74.78
C LEU A 210 -4.25 -29.83 -75.40
N GLN A 211 -4.30 -30.89 -74.58
CA GLN A 211 -4.60 -32.26 -75.05
C GLN A 211 -5.99 -32.38 -75.67
N GLU A 212 -7.04 -31.80 -75.06
CA GLU A 212 -8.39 -31.77 -75.63
C GLU A 212 -8.42 -31.05 -76.98
N PHE A 213 -7.67 -29.95 -77.11
CA PHE A 213 -7.57 -29.24 -78.39
C PHE A 213 -6.87 -30.08 -79.46
N LEU A 214 -5.73 -30.70 -79.14
CA LEU A 214 -4.99 -31.56 -80.05
C LEU A 214 -5.83 -32.75 -80.52
N THR A 215 -6.45 -33.48 -79.58
CA THR A 215 -7.33 -34.63 -79.90
C THR A 215 -8.56 -34.20 -80.70
N GLY A 216 -9.16 -33.04 -80.38
CA GLY A 216 -10.26 -32.47 -81.15
C GLY A 216 -9.87 -31.98 -82.55
N SER A 217 -8.62 -31.58 -82.76
CA SER A 217 -8.09 -31.24 -84.08
C SER A 217 -7.80 -32.49 -84.93
N GLU A 218 -7.25 -33.53 -84.31
CA GLU A 218 -7.00 -34.82 -84.95
C GLU A 218 -8.31 -35.49 -85.38
N ALA A 219 -9.33 -35.48 -84.52
CA ALA A 219 -10.66 -36.00 -84.85
C ALA A 219 -11.28 -35.29 -86.06
N ARG A 220 -11.14 -33.95 -86.15
CA ARG A 220 -11.63 -33.17 -87.29
C ARG A 220 -10.88 -33.48 -88.59
N LEU A 221 -9.57 -33.72 -88.52
CA LEU A 221 -8.77 -34.15 -89.67
C LEU A 221 -9.15 -35.57 -90.12
N GLN A 222 -9.37 -36.50 -89.18
CA GLN A 222 -9.85 -37.85 -89.49
C GLN A 222 -11.25 -37.84 -90.11
N GLU A 223 -12.15 -37.00 -89.60
CA GLU A 223 -13.49 -36.83 -90.18
C GLU A 223 -13.41 -36.23 -91.60
N GLY A 224 -12.55 -35.23 -91.81
CA GLY A 224 -12.28 -34.67 -93.14
C GLY A 224 -11.76 -35.70 -94.12
N LEU A 225 -10.80 -36.54 -93.71
CA LEU A 225 -10.28 -37.65 -94.50
C LEU A 225 -11.38 -38.67 -94.83
N ALA A 226 -12.20 -39.07 -93.86
CA ALA A 226 -13.31 -40.00 -94.07
C ALA A 226 -14.36 -39.46 -95.06
N ARG A 227 -14.64 -38.14 -95.01
CA ARG A 227 -15.52 -37.47 -95.99
C ARG A 227 -14.91 -37.50 -97.40
N CYS A 228 -13.61 -37.24 -97.53
CA CYS A 228 -12.91 -37.35 -98.81
C CYS A 228 -12.93 -38.79 -99.36
N GLU A 229 -12.69 -39.80 -98.51
CA GLU A 229 -12.74 -41.20 -98.92
C GLU A 229 -14.13 -41.65 -99.37
N THR A 230 -15.18 -41.23 -98.65
CA THR A 230 -16.56 -41.54 -99.02
C THR A 230 -16.97 -40.85 -100.33
N GLN A 231 -16.54 -39.60 -100.54
CA GLN A 231 -16.74 -38.90 -101.80
C GLN A 231 -16.03 -39.61 -102.96
N LEU A 232 -14.76 -39.99 -102.79
CA LEU A 232 -14.00 -40.74 -103.80
C LEU A 232 -14.63 -42.09 -104.12
N ARG A 233 -15.18 -42.81 -103.13
CA ARG A 233 -15.91 -44.06 -103.35
C ARG A 233 -17.22 -43.84 -104.11
N SER A 234 -17.96 -42.77 -103.79
CA SER A 234 -19.17 -42.38 -104.52
C SER A 234 -18.84 -42.07 -105.98
N ASP A 235 -17.81 -41.25 -106.23
CA ASP A 235 -17.39 -40.89 -107.57
C ASP A 235 -16.90 -42.11 -108.36
N ALA A 236 -16.17 -43.04 -107.72
CA ALA A 236 -15.76 -44.30 -108.31
C ALA A 236 -16.95 -45.23 -108.65
N GLN A 237 -18.02 -45.24 -107.84
CA GLN A 237 -19.25 -45.98 -108.13
C GLN A 237 -20.00 -45.40 -109.32
N VAL A 238 -20.03 -44.07 -109.46
CA VAL A 238 -20.61 -43.39 -110.63
C VAL A 238 -19.81 -43.73 -111.89
N LEU A 239 -18.48 -43.74 -111.81
CA LEU A 239 -17.63 -44.16 -112.93
C LEU A 239 -17.86 -45.63 -113.31
N LYS A 240 -18.01 -46.52 -112.33
CA LYS A 240 -18.31 -47.93 -112.58
C LYS A 240 -19.69 -48.14 -113.21
N ALA A 241 -20.69 -47.37 -112.77
CA ALA A 241 -22.02 -47.38 -113.39
C ALA A 241 -22.00 -46.83 -114.83
N ASP A 242 -21.16 -45.83 -115.11
CA ASP A 242 -20.93 -45.32 -116.47
C ASP A 242 -20.17 -46.34 -117.34
N GLU A 243 -19.23 -47.10 -116.78
CA GLU A 243 -18.55 -48.22 -117.47
C GLU A 243 -19.51 -49.37 -117.77
N ASP A 244 -20.36 -49.78 -116.82
CA ASP A 244 -21.37 -50.82 -117.01
C ASP A 244 -22.46 -50.37 -118.03
N ALA A 245 -22.85 -49.10 -118.02
CA ALA A 245 -23.74 -48.51 -119.02
C ALA A 245 -23.08 -48.36 -120.42
N SER A 246 -21.75 -48.28 -120.48
CA SER A 246 -20.96 -48.28 -121.72
C SER A 246 -20.75 -49.71 -122.25
N ALA A 247 -20.66 -50.71 -121.37
CA ALA A 247 -20.56 -52.12 -121.72
C ALA A 247 -21.84 -52.65 -122.40
N GLU A 248 -23.03 -52.16 -122.04
CA GLU A 248 -24.30 -52.50 -122.70
C GLU A 248 -24.52 -51.81 -124.07
N LYS A 249 -23.61 -50.95 -124.51
CA LYS A 249 -23.69 -50.23 -125.81
C LYS A 249 -22.42 -50.32 -126.66
N SER A 250 -21.67 -51.43 -126.60
CA SER A 250 -20.49 -51.63 -127.46
C SER A 250 -20.57 -52.87 -128.37
N LYS A 251 -21.48 -52.82 -129.35
CA LYS A 251 -21.27 -53.41 -130.70
C LYS A 251 -21.64 -52.40 -131.80
N ALA A 252 -21.09 -51.19 -131.71
CA ALA A 252 -20.84 -50.25 -132.82
C ALA A 252 -20.50 -48.85 -132.27
N ALA A 253 -19.21 -48.54 -132.07
CA ALA A 253 -18.61 -47.19 -132.17
C ALA A 253 -17.19 -47.23 -131.56
N ALA A 254 -16.20 -47.60 -132.37
CA ALA A 254 -14.80 -47.65 -131.95
C ALA A 254 -14.04 -46.31 -132.11
N ASP A 255 -14.69 -45.20 -132.51
CA ASP A 255 -13.99 -43.93 -132.79
C ASP A 255 -14.57 -42.68 -132.09
N ALA A 256 -15.29 -42.82 -130.97
CA ALA A 256 -15.80 -41.67 -130.19
C ALA A 256 -15.63 -41.78 -128.65
N GLY A 257 -14.82 -42.74 -128.17
CA GLY A 257 -14.60 -42.96 -126.73
C GLY A 257 -13.52 -42.06 -126.09
N GLY A 258 -12.66 -41.43 -126.89
CA GLY A 258 -11.53 -40.64 -126.39
C GLY A 258 -11.90 -39.31 -125.73
N GLU A 259 -12.86 -38.58 -126.29
CA GLU A 259 -13.26 -37.25 -125.77
C GLU A 259 -14.01 -37.34 -124.44
N LYS A 260 -14.82 -38.39 -124.22
CA LYS A 260 -15.59 -38.53 -122.98
C LYS A 260 -14.67 -38.84 -121.79
N ILE A 261 -13.70 -39.73 -121.98
CA ILE A 261 -12.69 -40.06 -120.97
C ILE A 261 -11.79 -38.84 -120.71
N GLN A 262 -11.35 -38.11 -121.74
CA GLN A 262 -10.59 -36.87 -121.55
C GLN A 262 -11.38 -35.80 -120.77
N SER A 263 -12.68 -35.65 -121.03
CA SER A 263 -13.52 -34.71 -120.29
C SER A 263 -13.69 -35.10 -118.80
N GLN A 264 -13.73 -36.39 -118.49
CA GLN A 264 -13.83 -36.89 -117.12
C GLN A 264 -12.49 -36.77 -116.37
N VAL A 265 -11.36 -37.06 -117.04
CA VAL A 265 -10.03 -36.82 -116.48
C VAL A 265 -9.81 -35.33 -116.19
N ALA A 266 -10.26 -34.44 -117.07
CA ALA A 266 -10.19 -32.99 -116.83
C ALA A 266 -11.02 -32.55 -115.61
N ARG A 267 -12.24 -33.09 -115.42
CA ARG A 267 -13.07 -32.78 -114.25
C ARG A 267 -12.47 -33.30 -112.94
N LEU A 268 -11.86 -34.49 -112.95
CA LEU A 268 -11.17 -35.03 -111.78
C LEU A 268 -9.90 -34.24 -111.45
N GLN A 269 -9.15 -33.80 -112.46
CA GLN A 269 -8.00 -32.92 -112.28
C GLN A 269 -8.41 -31.55 -111.71
N GLU A 270 -9.53 -30.99 -112.16
CA GLU A 270 -10.08 -29.76 -111.61
C GLU A 270 -10.56 -29.93 -110.16
N GLY A 271 -11.23 -31.05 -109.85
CA GLY A 271 -11.63 -31.40 -108.49
C GLY A 271 -10.44 -31.56 -107.55
N LEU A 272 -9.38 -32.24 -107.99
CA LEU A 272 -8.14 -32.39 -107.23
C LEU A 272 -7.47 -31.03 -106.97
N ALA A 273 -7.39 -30.17 -107.98
CA ALA A 273 -6.83 -28.82 -107.84
C ALA A 273 -7.64 -27.96 -106.85
N ARG A 274 -8.97 -28.10 -106.82
CA ARG A 274 -9.83 -27.43 -105.83
C ARG A 274 -9.60 -27.96 -104.41
N CYS A 275 -9.45 -29.27 -104.23
CA CYS A 275 -9.10 -29.84 -102.93
C CYS A 275 -7.70 -29.42 -102.45
N GLU A 276 -6.71 -29.39 -103.34
CA GLU A 276 -5.36 -28.92 -102.98
C GLU A 276 -5.33 -27.44 -102.59
N THR A 277 -6.09 -26.60 -103.29
CA THR A 277 -6.20 -25.18 -102.94
C THR A 277 -6.94 -24.97 -101.62
N GLN A 278 -8.00 -25.74 -101.35
CA GLN A 278 -8.69 -25.71 -100.06
C GLN A 278 -7.79 -26.18 -98.92
N LEU A 279 -7.07 -27.29 -99.07
CA LEU A 279 -6.13 -27.79 -98.06
C LEU A 279 -5.00 -26.81 -97.78
N ARG A 280 -4.48 -26.10 -98.81
CA ARG A 280 -3.49 -25.04 -98.61
C ARG A 280 -4.07 -23.85 -97.85
N SER A 281 -5.32 -23.46 -98.14
CA SER A 281 -6.02 -22.40 -97.41
C SER A 281 -6.21 -22.78 -95.95
N ASP A 282 -6.72 -23.99 -95.67
CA ASP A 282 -6.97 -24.45 -94.30
C ASP A 282 -5.65 -24.61 -93.51
N ALA A 283 -4.58 -25.08 -94.16
CA ALA A 283 -3.24 -25.12 -93.57
C ALA A 283 -2.68 -23.73 -93.24
N GLN A 284 -2.97 -22.72 -94.06
CA GLN A 284 -2.59 -21.32 -93.78
C GLN A 284 -3.38 -20.75 -92.60
N VAL A 285 -4.68 -21.05 -92.49
CA VAL A 285 -5.51 -20.62 -91.35
C VAL A 285 -5.02 -21.28 -90.05
N LEU A 286 -4.77 -22.59 -90.06
CA LEU A 286 -4.24 -23.31 -88.88
C LEU A 286 -2.86 -22.79 -88.46
N LYS A 287 -2.01 -22.42 -89.43
CA LYS A 287 -0.71 -21.81 -89.13
C LYS A 287 -0.88 -20.44 -88.48
N ALA A 288 -1.77 -19.60 -89.00
CA ALA A 288 -2.04 -18.28 -88.42
C ALA A 288 -2.62 -18.38 -86.99
N ASP A 289 -3.52 -19.34 -86.74
CA ASP A 289 -4.08 -19.58 -85.41
C ASP A 289 -3.02 -20.12 -84.42
N ALA A 290 -2.10 -20.95 -84.89
CA ALA A 290 -0.97 -21.44 -84.10
C ALA A 290 0.02 -20.31 -83.76
N ASP A 291 0.35 -19.46 -84.73
CA ASP A 291 1.25 -18.31 -84.54
C ASP A 291 0.62 -17.30 -83.57
N ALA A 292 -0.68 -17.00 -83.70
CA ALA A 292 -1.39 -16.12 -82.76
C ALA A 292 -1.48 -16.70 -81.33
N SER A 293 -1.63 -18.02 -81.21
CA SER A 293 -1.62 -18.71 -79.91
C SER A 293 -0.23 -18.67 -79.27
N ALA A 294 0.84 -18.84 -80.07
CA ALA A 294 2.21 -18.74 -79.60
C ALA A 294 2.56 -17.32 -79.11
N GLU A 295 2.16 -16.27 -79.83
CA GLU A 295 2.33 -14.88 -79.39
C GLU A 295 1.59 -14.60 -78.08
N LYS A 296 0.37 -15.12 -77.92
CA LYS A 296 -0.39 -14.98 -76.68
C LYS A 296 0.27 -15.68 -75.49
N ILE A 297 0.80 -16.89 -75.70
CA ILE A 297 1.56 -17.61 -74.67
C ILE A 297 2.82 -16.85 -74.31
N GLN A 298 3.56 -16.33 -75.30
CA GLN A 298 4.79 -15.57 -75.06
C GLN A 298 4.50 -14.30 -74.24
N SER A 299 3.44 -13.56 -74.57
CA SER A 299 3.02 -12.38 -73.80
C SER A 299 2.67 -12.71 -72.34
N GLN A 300 2.04 -13.87 -72.09
CA GLN A 300 1.74 -14.32 -70.73
C GLN A 300 3.00 -14.72 -69.95
N VAL A 301 3.96 -15.36 -70.62
CA VAL A 301 5.27 -15.69 -70.03
C VAL A 301 6.02 -14.42 -69.64
N ASP A 302 6.09 -13.43 -70.53
CA ASP A 302 6.77 -12.16 -70.27
C ASP A 302 6.13 -11.42 -69.08
N GLN A 303 4.80 -11.42 -68.98
CA GLN A 303 4.08 -10.84 -67.86
C GLN A 303 4.38 -11.54 -66.52
N LEU A 304 4.50 -12.88 -66.52
CA LEU A 304 4.86 -13.64 -65.32
C LEU A 304 6.31 -13.40 -64.91
N VAL A 305 7.23 -13.27 -65.87
CA VAL A 305 8.64 -12.93 -65.60
C VAL A 305 8.75 -11.55 -64.97
N GLU A 306 8.00 -10.56 -65.45
CA GLU A 306 7.97 -9.21 -64.86
C GLU A 306 7.40 -9.23 -63.43
N GLN A 307 6.33 -9.99 -63.19
CA GLN A 307 5.76 -10.16 -61.85
C GLN A 307 6.75 -10.85 -60.88
N LEU A 308 7.51 -11.84 -61.37
CA LEU A 308 8.53 -12.52 -60.59
C LEU A 308 9.66 -11.55 -60.21
N ALA A 309 10.19 -10.79 -61.17
CA ALA A 309 11.21 -9.77 -60.91
C ALA A 309 10.74 -8.71 -59.90
N ALA A 310 9.48 -8.27 -60.00
CA ALA A 310 8.88 -7.34 -59.03
C ALA A 310 8.71 -7.96 -57.63
N SER A 311 8.49 -9.27 -57.53
CA SER A 311 8.45 -9.98 -56.25
C SER A 311 9.83 -10.12 -55.63
N GLU A 312 10.86 -10.44 -56.43
CA GLU A 312 12.26 -10.53 -55.98
C GLU A 312 12.77 -9.17 -55.46
N SER A 313 12.45 -8.08 -56.16
CA SER A 313 12.78 -6.73 -55.70
C SER A 313 12.15 -6.40 -54.35
N ARG A 314 10.89 -6.77 -54.12
CA ARG A 314 10.22 -6.58 -52.82
C ARG A 314 10.85 -7.40 -51.70
N VAL A 315 11.26 -8.64 -51.99
CA VAL A 315 11.98 -9.48 -51.01
C VAL A 315 13.33 -8.88 -50.66
N ALA A 316 14.06 -8.35 -51.65
CA ALA A 316 15.35 -7.69 -51.41
C ALA A 316 15.22 -6.46 -50.49
N VAL A 317 14.16 -5.66 -50.66
CA VAL A 317 13.88 -4.51 -49.76
C VAL A 317 13.58 -5.01 -48.34
N LEU A 318 12.70 -6.00 -48.18
CA LEU A 318 12.37 -6.54 -46.86
C LEU A 318 13.57 -7.15 -46.13
N LEU A 319 14.48 -7.81 -46.86
CA LEU A 319 15.73 -8.33 -46.28
C LEU A 319 16.66 -7.20 -45.83
N THR A 320 16.67 -6.07 -46.54
CA THR A 320 17.43 -4.88 -46.16
C THR A 320 16.85 -4.23 -44.92
N ASP A 321 15.53 -4.07 -44.85
CA ASP A 321 14.81 -3.54 -43.70
C ASP A 321 15.01 -4.44 -42.45
N LEU A 322 14.99 -5.76 -42.63
CA LEU A 322 15.27 -6.72 -41.56
C LEU A 322 16.72 -6.64 -41.07
N ALA A 323 17.69 -6.46 -41.97
CA ALA A 323 19.09 -6.26 -41.59
C ALA A 323 19.30 -4.96 -40.81
N GLN A 324 18.62 -3.88 -41.21
CA GLN A 324 18.64 -2.61 -40.48
C GLN A 324 17.96 -2.72 -39.11
N ALA A 325 16.79 -3.35 -39.02
CA ALA A 325 16.08 -3.57 -37.76
C ALA A 325 16.92 -4.42 -36.79
N ARG A 326 17.70 -5.37 -37.30
CA ARG A 326 18.64 -6.17 -36.51
C ARG A 326 19.79 -5.32 -35.96
N SER A 327 20.39 -4.43 -36.75
CA SER A 327 21.46 -3.56 -36.25
C SER A 327 20.95 -2.58 -35.19
N GLU A 328 19.76 -2.01 -35.38
CA GLU A 328 19.12 -1.14 -34.38
C GLU A 328 18.78 -1.89 -33.08
N SER A 329 18.47 -3.19 -33.18
CA SER A 329 18.28 -4.06 -32.02
C SER A 329 19.58 -4.33 -31.28
N ASP A 330 20.67 -4.61 -32.00
CA ASP A 330 21.99 -4.88 -31.42
C ASP A 330 22.56 -3.63 -30.70
N ASP A 331 22.31 -2.43 -31.24
CA ASP A 331 22.65 -1.16 -30.60
C ASP A 331 21.84 -0.91 -29.32
N LYS A 332 20.53 -1.26 -29.34
CA LYS A 332 19.67 -1.18 -28.15
C LYS A 332 20.10 -2.18 -27.07
N VAL A 333 20.46 -3.40 -27.45
CA VAL A 333 20.96 -4.43 -26.53
C VAL A 333 22.28 -3.98 -25.90
N SER A 334 23.20 -3.42 -26.69
CA SER A 334 24.47 -2.87 -26.18
C SER A 334 24.25 -1.68 -25.23
N SER A 335 23.31 -0.79 -25.57
CA SER A 335 22.90 0.33 -24.70
C SER A 335 22.28 -0.18 -23.39
N LEU A 336 21.42 -1.20 -23.44
CA LEU A 336 20.83 -1.82 -22.26
C LEU A 336 21.89 -2.52 -21.39
N ALA A 337 22.83 -3.25 -21.98
CA ALA A 337 23.93 -3.88 -21.26
C ALA A 337 24.79 -2.84 -20.52
N THR A 338 25.09 -1.71 -21.17
CA THR A 338 25.84 -0.61 -20.55
C THR A 338 25.05 0.00 -19.39
N ARG A 339 23.75 0.29 -19.59
CA ARG A 339 22.86 0.80 -18.53
C ARG A 339 22.75 -0.17 -17.36
N LEU A 340 22.65 -1.48 -17.64
CA LEU A 340 22.57 -2.52 -16.63
C LEU A 340 23.86 -2.56 -15.80
N SER A 341 25.02 -2.47 -16.45
CA SER A 341 26.33 -2.38 -15.78
C SER A 341 26.41 -1.15 -14.89
N THR A 342 26.01 0.02 -15.38
CA THR A 342 25.98 1.26 -14.57
C THR A 342 25.02 1.15 -13.39
N THR A 343 23.83 0.54 -13.57
CA THR A 343 22.90 0.34 -12.46
C THR A 343 23.45 -0.64 -11.42
N HIS A 344 24.17 -1.68 -11.86
CA HIS A 344 24.81 -2.63 -10.96
C HIS A 344 25.91 -1.96 -10.13
N GLU A 345 26.74 -1.11 -10.74
CA GLU A 345 27.76 -0.31 -10.03
C GLU A 345 27.13 0.63 -8.99
N LEU A 346 26.07 1.36 -9.36
CA LEU A 346 25.36 2.27 -8.46
C LEU A 346 24.69 1.51 -7.29
N LEU A 347 24.12 0.33 -7.54
CA LEU A 347 23.58 -0.53 -6.50
C LEU A 347 24.67 -1.03 -5.56
N HIS A 348 25.81 -1.44 -6.10
CA HIS A 348 26.95 -1.89 -5.31
C HIS A 348 27.49 -0.76 -4.42
N GLU A 349 27.63 0.45 -4.95
CA GLU A 349 28.00 1.63 -4.16
C GLU A 349 26.96 1.95 -3.07
N GLY A 350 25.66 1.86 -3.40
CA GLY A 350 24.58 2.06 -2.44
C GLY A 350 24.64 1.08 -1.27
N LEU A 351 24.86 -0.21 -1.56
CA LEU A 351 25.04 -1.25 -0.56
C LEU A 351 26.29 -1.02 0.29
N GLN A 352 27.40 -0.59 -0.32
CA GLN A 352 28.61 -0.24 0.44
C GLN A 352 28.38 0.95 1.38
N ARG A 353 27.64 1.98 0.95
CA ARG A 353 27.28 3.12 1.81
C ARG A 353 26.39 2.70 2.97
N GLN A 354 25.39 1.86 2.72
CA GLN A 354 24.55 1.28 3.78
C GLN A 354 25.36 0.46 4.77
N ARG A 355 26.30 -0.37 4.29
CA ARG A 355 27.18 -1.14 5.15
C ARG A 355 28.03 -0.25 6.06
N ARG A 356 28.65 0.80 5.50
CA ARG A 356 29.43 1.78 6.30
C ARG A 356 28.56 2.49 7.33
N SER A 357 27.33 2.85 6.96
CA SER A 357 26.37 3.48 7.88
C SER A 357 25.98 2.54 9.03
N LEU A 358 25.77 1.25 8.76
CA LEU A 358 25.48 0.25 9.80
C LEU A 358 26.68 0.02 10.72
N GLU A 359 27.89 -0.05 10.16
CA GLU A 359 29.13 -0.17 10.93
C GLU A 359 29.36 1.06 11.84
N GLU A 360 28.97 2.25 11.40
CA GLU A 360 29.03 3.49 12.19
C GLU A 360 27.99 3.50 13.31
N GLN A 361 26.74 3.12 13.03
CA GLN A 361 25.68 2.96 14.05
C GLN A 361 26.07 1.91 15.10
N GLN A 362 26.69 0.80 14.69
CA GLN A 362 27.16 -0.22 15.61
C GLN A 362 28.25 0.31 16.54
N LYS A 363 29.16 1.17 16.04
CA LYS A 363 30.18 1.84 16.87
C LYS A 363 29.54 2.84 17.84
N GLU A 364 28.54 3.61 17.41
CA GLU A 364 27.81 4.51 18.30
C GLU A 364 27.10 3.75 19.43
N LEU A 365 26.43 2.63 19.11
CA LEU A 365 25.79 1.78 20.12
C LEU A 365 26.81 1.18 21.11
N GLN A 366 27.99 0.77 20.63
CA GLN A 366 29.06 0.31 21.50
C GLN A 366 29.58 1.42 22.43
N GLN A 367 29.72 2.65 21.92
CA GLN A 367 30.09 3.81 22.74
C GLN A 367 29.01 4.16 23.77
N GLN A 368 27.73 4.09 23.39
CA GLN A 368 26.62 4.31 24.32
C GLN A 368 26.61 3.26 25.44
N ARG A 369 26.80 1.97 25.11
CA ARG A 369 26.92 0.90 26.12
C ARG A 369 28.08 1.15 27.09
N ALA A 370 29.26 1.48 26.57
CA ALA A 370 30.41 1.81 27.41
C ALA A 370 30.16 3.04 28.30
N SER A 371 29.43 4.05 27.80
CA SER A 371 29.06 5.22 28.59
C SER A 371 28.06 4.89 29.70
N PHE A 372 27.12 3.98 29.42
CA PHE A 372 26.13 3.50 30.38
C PHE A 372 26.77 2.65 31.48
N GLU A 373 27.67 1.72 31.12
CA GLU A 373 28.46 0.95 32.08
C GLU A 373 29.26 1.88 33.01
N LYS A 374 29.91 2.91 32.46
CA LYS A 374 30.63 3.91 33.26
C LYS A 374 29.71 4.73 34.18
N GLN A 375 28.49 5.06 33.74
CA GLN A 375 27.49 5.71 34.60
C GLN A 375 27.02 4.78 35.72
N GLN A 376 26.84 3.49 35.43
CA GLN A 376 26.48 2.48 36.41
C GLN A 376 27.57 2.29 37.46
N GLU A 377 28.85 2.22 37.05
CA GLU A 377 30.00 2.19 37.95
C GLU A 377 30.07 3.45 38.84
N LEU A 378 29.81 4.62 38.27
CA LEU A 378 29.76 5.88 39.04
C LEU A 378 28.62 5.89 40.06
N GLN A 379 27.44 5.36 39.70
CA GLN A 379 26.32 5.21 40.63
C GLN A 379 26.65 4.23 41.75
N GLN A 380 27.26 3.09 41.43
CA GLN A 380 27.70 2.12 42.45
C GLN A 380 28.73 2.73 43.40
N MET A 381 29.68 3.52 42.90
CA MET A 381 30.63 4.25 43.76
C MET A 381 29.91 5.25 44.68
N ARG A 382 28.92 6.00 44.20
CA ARG A 382 28.14 6.94 45.04
C ARG A 382 27.35 6.22 46.13
N ILE A 383 26.76 5.07 45.80
CA ILE A 383 26.05 4.23 46.78
C ILE A 383 27.04 3.76 47.86
N ALA A 384 28.20 3.23 47.45
CA ALA A 384 29.24 2.81 48.39
C ALA A 384 29.75 3.97 49.28
N GLU A 385 29.92 5.16 48.71
CA GLU A 385 30.32 6.36 49.44
C GLU A 385 29.24 6.80 50.45
N GLN A 386 27.97 6.77 50.07
CA GLN A 386 26.85 7.05 50.98
C GLN A 386 26.78 6.01 52.11
N GLU A 387 26.95 4.72 51.81
CA GLU A 387 26.98 3.66 52.82
C GLU A 387 28.14 3.87 53.81
N GLN A 388 29.31 4.26 53.32
CA GLN A 388 30.46 4.58 54.18
C GLN A 388 30.18 5.81 55.07
N LEU A 389 29.55 6.86 54.53
CA LEU A 389 29.20 8.07 55.28
C LEU A 389 28.14 7.78 56.35
N MET A 390 27.13 6.97 56.03
CA MET A 390 26.11 6.49 56.96
C MET A 390 26.74 5.64 58.09
N GLN A 391 27.69 4.77 57.75
CA GLN A 391 28.42 3.98 58.73
C GLN A 391 29.26 4.86 59.66
N GLN A 392 29.92 5.88 59.12
CA GLN A 392 30.68 6.86 59.91
C GLN A 392 29.77 7.68 60.84
N GLN A 393 28.59 8.11 60.38
CA GLN A 393 27.61 8.79 61.23
C GLN A 393 27.11 7.88 62.36
N LYS A 394 26.88 6.59 62.06
CA LYS A 394 26.47 5.61 63.06
C LYS A 394 27.56 5.42 64.14
N GLU A 395 28.83 5.35 63.74
CA GLU A 395 29.96 5.27 64.67
C GLU A 395 30.07 6.55 65.53
N GLN A 396 29.89 7.74 64.94
CA GLN A 396 29.85 9.00 65.69
C GLN A 396 28.69 9.04 66.69
N GLN A 397 27.50 8.57 66.31
CA GLN A 397 26.35 8.47 67.21
C GLN A 397 26.61 7.48 68.35
N GLN A 398 27.24 6.34 68.06
CA GLN A 398 27.62 5.36 69.08
C GLN A 398 28.64 5.93 70.06
N GLU A 399 29.66 6.65 69.58
CA GLU A 399 30.66 7.26 70.46
C GLU A 399 30.07 8.42 71.27
N HIS A 400 29.16 9.22 70.68
CA HIS A 400 28.41 10.23 71.41
C HIS A 400 27.53 9.63 72.51
N HIS A 401 26.82 8.54 72.21
CA HIS A 401 26.00 7.85 73.20
C HIS A 401 26.85 7.24 74.32
N LYS A 402 28.02 6.68 73.98
CA LYS A 402 28.99 6.19 74.96
C LYS A 402 29.52 7.31 75.86
N GLN A 403 29.78 8.50 75.31
CA GLN A 403 30.16 9.68 76.09
C GLN A 403 29.03 10.13 77.02
N GLN A 404 27.78 10.19 76.53
CA GLN A 404 26.60 10.51 77.35
C GLN A 404 26.46 9.52 78.51
N LEU A 405 26.64 8.22 78.28
CA LEU A 405 26.62 7.21 79.33
C LEU A 405 27.75 7.39 80.35
N GLN A 406 28.94 7.80 79.90
CA GLN A 406 30.06 8.15 80.78
C GLN A 406 29.75 9.38 81.64
N ASP A 407 29.18 10.43 81.05
CA ASP A 407 28.81 11.66 81.75
C ASP A 407 27.71 11.38 82.79
N LEU A 408 26.69 10.58 82.42
CA LEU A 408 25.65 10.12 83.35
C LEU A 408 26.23 9.32 84.53
N PHE A 409 27.23 8.46 84.27
CA PHE A 409 27.92 7.72 85.32
C PHE A 409 28.69 8.65 86.27
N GLN A 410 29.37 9.67 85.73
CA GLN A 410 30.05 10.68 86.55
C GLN A 410 29.07 11.52 87.37
N ILE A 411 27.92 11.90 86.80
CA ILE A 411 26.85 12.60 87.53
C ILE A 411 26.33 11.72 88.66
N ALA A 412 26.05 10.44 88.42
CA ALA A 412 25.59 9.52 89.46
C ALA A 412 26.65 9.33 90.57
N GLU A 413 27.94 9.31 90.23
CA GLU A 413 29.02 9.25 91.23
C GLU A 413 29.14 10.56 92.04
N LEU A 414 28.93 11.71 91.40
CA LEU A 414 28.87 13.01 92.08
C LEU A 414 27.64 13.11 92.98
N GLU A 415 26.47 12.64 92.55
CA GLU A 415 25.26 12.56 93.37
C GLU A 415 25.45 11.67 94.58
N LYS A 416 26.11 10.51 94.42
CA LYS A 416 26.50 9.64 95.53
C LYS A 416 27.40 10.38 96.52
N ARG A 417 28.44 11.08 96.06
CA ARG A 417 29.31 11.90 96.91
C ARG A 417 28.58 13.08 97.56
N LEU A 418 27.60 13.66 96.89
CA LEU A 418 26.76 14.74 97.44
C LEU A 418 25.81 14.20 98.51
N SER A 419 25.27 13.00 98.33
CA SER A 419 24.40 12.32 99.30
C SER A 419 25.17 11.90 100.57
N GLU A 420 26.47 11.65 100.45
CA GLU A 420 27.39 11.39 101.57
C GLU A 420 27.84 12.68 102.28
N SER A 421 27.62 13.87 101.68
CA SER A 421 27.91 15.20 102.25
C SER A 421 26.66 15.79 102.91
N SER A 422 26.57 15.69 104.23
CA SER A 422 25.43 16.17 105.02
C SER A 422 25.35 17.70 105.09
N ALA A 423 24.65 18.33 104.13
CA ALA A 423 23.79 19.50 104.36
C ALA A 423 23.15 19.98 103.05
N SER A 424 21.81 19.92 103.00
CA SER A 424 20.88 20.69 102.15
C SER A 424 19.88 19.77 101.42
N GLN A 425 18.90 19.31 102.19
CA GLN A 425 17.75 18.53 101.72
C GLN A 425 16.89 19.30 100.70
N THR A 426 16.95 20.64 100.71
CA THR A 426 16.21 21.52 99.81
C THR A 426 16.85 21.68 98.42
N ALA A 427 18.16 21.47 98.29
CA ALA A 427 18.84 21.49 96.99
C ALA A 427 18.69 20.16 96.23
N LEU A 428 18.41 19.08 96.96
CA LEU A 428 18.18 17.74 96.39
C LEU A 428 16.83 17.68 95.67
N GLU A 429 15.77 18.26 96.24
CA GLU A 429 14.43 18.28 95.64
C GLU A 429 14.37 19.10 94.34
N GLN A 430 15.07 20.26 94.29
CA GLN A 430 15.17 21.05 93.06
C GLN A 430 15.99 20.36 91.96
N ARG A 431 16.98 19.52 92.34
CA ARG A 431 17.78 18.73 91.39
C ARG A 431 17.03 17.51 90.87
N ILE A 432 16.21 16.86 91.70
CA ILE A 432 15.36 15.74 91.28
C ILE A 432 14.32 16.22 90.26
N ALA A 433 13.69 17.39 90.49
CA ALA A 433 12.75 17.96 89.53
C ALA A 433 13.40 18.31 88.18
N LEU A 434 14.64 18.84 88.20
CA LEU A 434 15.42 19.11 86.98
C LEU A 434 15.87 17.84 86.27
N ALA A 435 16.22 16.78 87.01
CA ALA A 435 16.58 15.48 86.45
C ALA A 435 15.37 14.77 85.80
N GLU A 436 14.18 14.90 86.38
CA GLU A 436 12.93 14.41 85.77
C GLU A 436 12.59 15.16 84.49
N GLU A 437 12.77 16.48 84.45
CA GLU A 437 12.51 17.28 83.24
C GLU A 437 13.53 16.98 82.13
N VAL A 438 14.81 16.77 82.48
CA VAL A 438 15.85 16.33 81.54
C VAL A 438 15.56 14.90 81.05
N GLY A 439 15.12 14.01 81.93
CA GLY A 439 14.70 12.64 81.58
C GLY A 439 13.56 12.62 80.58
N GLN A 440 12.50 13.42 80.80
CA GLN A 440 11.37 13.53 79.86
C GLN A 440 11.78 14.10 78.50
N ARG A 441 12.67 15.11 78.46
CA ARG A 441 13.20 15.64 77.20
C ARG A 441 14.07 14.62 76.46
N HIS A 442 14.84 13.81 77.18
CA HIS A 442 15.66 12.75 76.59
C HIS A 442 14.81 11.61 76.05
N GLU A 443 13.74 11.23 76.75
CA GLU A 443 12.79 10.21 76.32
C GLU A 443 12.01 10.65 75.07
N GLN A 444 11.65 11.94 74.98
CA GLN A 444 11.08 12.53 73.76
C GLN A 444 12.08 12.56 72.59
N GLN A 445 13.36 12.87 72.84
CA GLN A 445 14.40 12.84 71.79
C GLN A 445 14.74 11.42 71.33
N LEU A 446 14.73 10.43 72.23
CA LEU A 446 14.87 9.01 71.90
C LEU A 446 13.68 8.51 71.07
N GLY A 447 12.45 8.90 71.43
CA GLY A 447 11.25 8.59 70.63
C GLY A 447 11.31 9.19 69.22
N ALA A 448 11.75 10.45 69.09
CA ALA A 448 11.92 11.10 67.79
C ALA A 448 13.03 10.43 66.94
N SER A 449 14.14 10.03 67.57
CA SER A 449 15.24 9.34 66.88
C SER A 449 14.87 7.92 66.45
N GLN A 450 14.08 7.19 67.26
CA GLN A 450 13.54 5.89 66.89
C GLN A 450 12.51 5.98 65.77
N SER A 451 11.66 7.01 65.77
CA SER A 451 10.73 7.32 64.67
C SER A 451 11.49 7.58 63.36
N LEU A 452 12.55 8.40 63.39
CA LEU A 452 13.36 8.69 62.22
C LEU A 452 14.09 7.43 61.71
N GLY A 453 14.61 6.61 62.61
CA GLY A 453 15.24 5.33 62.28
C GLY A 453 14.27 4.34 61.64
N ALA A 454 13.01 4.29 62.11
CA ALA A 454 11.97 3.47 61.51
C ALA A 454 11.57 3.96 60.10
N GLN A 455 11.48 5.28 59.89
CA GLN A 455 11.25 5.87 58.56
C GLN A 455 12.38 5.54 57.60
N LEU A 456 13.64 5.69 58.01
CA LEU A 456 14.81 5.36 57.18
C LEU A 456 14.88 3.86 56.85
N GLN A 457 14.52 2.98 57.78
CA GLN A 457 14.41 1.54 57.51
C GLN A 457 13.29 1.22 56.51
N GLN A 458 12.16 1.93 56.58
CA GLN A 458 11.04 1.77 55.65
C GLN A 458 11.43 2.26 54.24
N GLU A 459 12.13 3.38 54.13
CA GLU A 459 12.63 3.90 52.84
C GLU A 459 13.68 2.96 52.21
N MET A 460 14.59 2.43 53.02
CA MET A 460 15.57 1.42 52.59
C MET A 460 14.91 0.10 52.14
N ALA A 461 13.83 -0.32 52.80
CA ALA A 461 13.05 -1.48 52.37
C ALA A 461 12.38 -1.23 51.01
N SER A 462 11.78 -0.05 50.84
CA SER A 462 11.18 0.38 49.56
C SER A 462 12.21 0.43 48.42
N LEU A 463 13.41 0.96 48.66
CA LEU A 463 14.48 0.99 47.65
C LEU A 463 14.98 -0.41 47.27
N ARG A 464 15.08 -1.32 48.24
CA ARG A 464 15.45 -2.72 47.97
C ARG A 464 14.39 -3.47 47.17
N GLU A 465 13.11 -3.19 47.44
CA GLU A 465 11.99 -3.77 46.70
C GLU A 465 11.94 -3.23 45.26
N ALA A 466 12.14 -1.92 45.07
CA ALA A 466 12.27 -1.33 43.75
C ALA A 466 13.44 -1.91 42.94
N SER A 467 14.60 -2.12 43.59
CA SER A 467 15.77 -2.74 42.96
C SER A 467 15.51 -4.20 42.54
N ARG A 468 14.85 -5.00 43.41
CA ARG A 468 14.43 -6.36 43.05
C ARG A 468 13.46 -6.39 41.87
N ASN A 469 12.47 -5.51 41.86
CA ASN A 469 11.51 -5.42 40.76
C ASN A 469 12.21 -5.07 39.43
N GLN A 470 13.24 -4.21 39.47
CA GLN A 470 14.03 -3.88 38.30
C GLN A 470 14.88 -5.06 37.80
N GLU A 471 15.50 -5.82 38.71
CA GLU A 471 16.23 -7.06 38.37
C GLU A 471 15.30 -8.13 37.78
N GLU A 472 14.09 -8.28 38.33
CA GLU A 472 13.10 -9.24 37.84
C GLU A 472 12.57 -8.87 36.44
N LEU A 473 12.42 -7.57 36.15
CA LEU A 473 12.07 -7.06 34.83
C LEU A 473 13.19 -7.33 33.80
N LEU A 474 14.45 -7.13 34.20
CA LEU A 474 15.62 -7.43 33.36
C LEU A 474 15.79 -8.93 33.10
N ALA A 475 15.53 -9.78 34.11
CA ALA A 475 15.55 -11.22 33.95
C ALA A 475 14.41 -11.71 33.03
N SER A 476 13.21 -11.14 33.16
CA SER A 476 12.06 -11.45 32.31
C SER A 476 12.29 -11.07 30.84
N THR A 477 12.81 -9.86 30.59
CA THR A 477 13.13 -9.39 29.22
C THR A 477 14.24 -10.21 28.58
N LYS A 478 15.27 -10.58 29.35
CA LYS A 478 16.33 -11.48 28.86
C LYS A 478 15.77 -12.86 28.49
N SER A 479 14.96 -13.47 29.36
CA SER A 479 14.34 -14.77 29.09
C SER A 479 13.41 -14.75 27.86
N ALA A 480 12.64 -13.67 27.67
CA ALA A 480 11.80 -13.49 26.50
C ALA A 480 12.62 -13.41 25.20
N SER A 481 13.76 -12.70 25.23
CA SER A 481 14.66 -12.60 24.07
C SER A 481 15.33 -13.95 23.73
N GLU A 482 15.71 -14.74 24.74
CA GLU A 482 16.29 -16.07 24.54
C GLU A 482 15.27 -17.07 23.97
N GLN A 483 14.01 -17.01 24.40
CA GLN A 483 12.93 -17.83 23.83
C GLN A 483 12.63 -17.50 22.36
N GLU A 484 12.69 -16.22 21.99
CA GLU A 484 12.43 -15.82 20.60
C GLU A 484 13.58 -16.25 19.68
N VAL A 485 14.83 -16.15 20.14
CA VAL A 485 15.99 -16.70 19.41
C VAL A 485 15.84 -18.21 19.21
N ALA A 486 15.48 -18.97 20.25
CA ALA A 486 15.28 -20.41 20.13
C ALA A 486 14.15 -20.79 19.16
N ARG A 487 13.06 -20.01 19.11
CA ARG A 487 11.99 -20.19 18.12
C ARG A 487 12.46 -19.98 16.69
N LEU A 488 13.27 -18.94 16.46
CA LEU A 488 13.81 -18.64 15.14
C LEU A 488 14.78 -19.72 14.67
N GLU A 489 15.64 -20.24 15.55
CA GLU A 489 16.53 -21.37 15.24
C GLU A 489 15.73 -22.62 14.85
N GLN A 490 14.66 -22.94 15.58
CA GLN A 490 13.79 -24.08 15.27
C GLN A 490 13.05 -23.93 13.93
N ALA A 491 12.64 -22.70 13.57
CA ALA A 491 12.05 -22.41 12.25
C ALA A 491 13.05 -22.57 11.11
N ILE A 492 14.30 -22.15 11.30
CA ILE A 492 15.38 -22.32 10.32
C ILE A 492 15.68 -23.79 10.08
N ASP A 493 15.76 -24.60 11.13
CA ASP A 493 16.00 -26.04 10.98
C ASP A 493 14.83 -26.77 10.30
N GLY A 494 13.59 -26.36 10.58
CA GLY A 494 12.41 -26.86 9.85
C GLY A 494 12.44 -26.54 8.35
N GLN A 495 12.93 -25.35 7.96
CA GLN A 495 13.11 -25.00 6.55
C GLN A 495 14.23 -25.82 5.88
N LYS A 496 15.34 -26.07 6.59
CA LYS A 496 16.41 -26.95 6.09
C LYS A 496 15.91 -28.36 5.82
N GLU A 497 15.16 -28.96 6.74
CA GLU A 497 14.58 -30.29 6.52
C GLU A 497 13.62 -30.31 5.33
N GLY A 498 12.82 -29.25 5.14
CA GLY A 498 11.93 -29.11 3.99
C GLY A 498 12.71 -29.11 2.66
N LEU A 499 13.83 -28.38 2.61
CA LEU A 499 14.71 -28.33 1.44
C LEU A 499 15.41 -29.67 1.19
N GLU A 500 15.81 -30.40 2.24
CA GLU A 500 16.40 -31.74 2.08
C GLU A 500 15.39 -32.77 1.56
N ARG A 501 14.13 -32.71 2.01
CA ARG A 501 13.05 -33.56 1.47
C ARG A 501 12.78 -33.25 0.00
N PHE A 502 12.74 -31.96 -0.36
CA PHE A 502 12.56 -31.53 -1.74
C PHE A 502 13.73 -31.99 -2.64
N ARG A 503 14.97 -31.89 -2.14
CA ARG A 503 16.14 -32.44 -2.83
C ARG A 503 16.02 -33.95 -3.06
N GLY A 504 15.57 -34.70 -2.05
CA GLY A 504 15.34 -36.14 -2.17
C GLY A 504 14.28 -36.50 -3.21
N GLN A 505 13.19 -35.73 -3.29
CA GLN A 505 12.14 -35.92 -4.31
C GLN A 505 12.66 -35.69 -5.73
N LEU A 506 13.47 -34.64 -5.93
CA LEU A 506 14.11 -34.37 -7.22
C LEU A 506 15.10 -35.47 -7.61
N GLU A 507 15.85 -36.03 -6.65
CA GLU A 507 16.76 -37.14 -6.89
C GLU A 507 16.01 -38.43 -7.28
N GLU A 508 14.83 -38.69 -6.68
CA GLU A 508 13.94 -39.79 -7.05
C GLU A 508 13.32 -39.62 -8.44
N GLU A 509 12.86 -38.42 -8.79
CA GLU A 509 12.33 -38.11 -10.12
C GLU A 509 13.42 -38.23 -11.19
N LEU A 510 14.64 -37.77 -10.92
CA LEU A 510 15.79 -37.96 -11.81
C LEU A 510 16.12 -39.44 -12.02
N HIS A 511 16.03 -40.27 -10.98
CA HIS A 511 16.23 -41.72 -11.13
C HIS A 511 15.10 -42.38 -11.93
N SER A 512 13.86 -41.91 -11.78
CA SER A 512 12.71 -42.37 -12.56
C SER A 512 12.85 -42.06 -14.04
N VAL A 513 13.24 -40.82 -14.37
CA VAL A 513 13.49 -40.37 -15.74
C VAL A 513 14.68 -41.12 -16.36
N ARG A 514 15.72 -41.40 -15.57
CA ARG A 514 16.87 -42.18 -16.01
C ARG A 514 16.50 -43.64 -16.35
N GLY A 515 15.64 -44.27 -15.55
CA GLY A 515 15.12 -45.61 -15.84
C GLY A 515 14.32 -45.69 -17.14
N GLN A 516 13.52 -44.65 -17.45
CA GLN A 516 12.76 -44.57 -18.70
C GLN A 516 13.65 -44.33 -19.93
N PHE A 517 14.80 -43.69 -19.73
CA PHE A 517 15.77 -43.41 -20.79
C PHE A 517 16.59 -44.67 -21.16
N ASP A 518 16.98 -45.47 -20.17
CA ASP A 518 17.76 -46.70 -20.37
C ASP A 518 16.93 -47.79 -21.07
N ASP A 519 15.61 -47.84 -20.85
CA ASP A 519 14.68 -48.73 -21.56
C ASP A 519 14.46 -48.32 -23.03
N SER A 520 14.62 -47.03 -23.34
CA SER A 520 14.53 -46.50 -24.71
C SER A 520 15.83 -46.66 -25.50
N GLN A 521 16.97 -46.78 -24.82
CA GLN A 521 18.30 -46.92 -25.42
C GLN A 521 18.55 -48.31 -26.01
N LYS A 522 17.83 -49.34 -25.54
CA LYS A 522 17.97 -50.74 -25.97
C LYS A 522 17.51 -51.00 -27.41
N GLY A 523 16.75 -50.09 -28.02
CA GLY A 523 16.29 -50.18 -29.42
C GLY A 523 17.19 -49.49 -30.45
N TRP A 524 18.17 -48.69 -30.01
CA TRP A 524 18.98 -47.84 -30.90
C TRP A 524 20.41 -48.32 -31.15
N GLN A 525 20.82 -49.44 -30.53
CA GLN A 525 22.22 -49.90 -30.53
C GLN A 525 22.64 -50.79 -31.71
N GLU A 526 21.79 -51.09 -32.70
CA GLU A 526 22.17 -52.03 -33.78
C GLU A 526 22.69 -51.41 -35.08
N SER A 527 22.74 -50.08 -35.28
CA SER A 527 23.32 -49.57 -36.53
C SER A 527 23.85 -48.12 -36.51
N PHE A 528 24.89 -47.80 -35.73
CA PHE A 528 25.81 -46.72 -36.14
C PHE A 528 27.13 -46.76 -35.35
N ALA A 529 28.04 -47.64 -35.76
CA ALA A 529 29.29 -47.84 -35.05
C ALA A 529 30.29 -46.67 -35.24
N ALA A 530 30.67 -46.12 -34.08
CA ALA A 530 32.05 -45.86 -33.64
C ALA A 530 32.82 -44.62 -34.12
N GLY A 531 32.42 -43.93 -35.18
CA GLY A 531 33.11 -42.69 -35.62
C GLY A 531 32.49 -41.40 -35.10
N GLN A 532 31.18 -41.23 -35.32
CA GLN A 532 30.45 -40.00 -34.98
C GLN A 532 29.98 -39.96 -33.53
N LEU A 533 29.85 -41.12 -32.87
CA LEU A 533 29.42 -41.21 -31.48
C LEU A 533 30.40 -40.53 -30.52
N LYS A 534 31.71 -40.62 -30.77
CA LYS A 534 32.70 -40.00 -29.89
C LYS A 534 32.68 -38.47 -29.98
N LEU A 535 32.48 -37.92 -31.18
CA LEU A 535 32.37 -36.47 -31.39
C LEU A 535 31.05 -35.93 -30.82
N LEU A 536 29.95 -36.66 -31.01
CA LEU A 536 28.65 -36.32 -30.42
C LEU A 536 28.64 -36.50 -28.90
N GLU A 537 29.34 -37.49 -28.34
CA GLU A 537 29.54 -37.63 -26.90
C GLU A 537 30.35 -36.48 -26.33
N GLU A 538 31.46 -36.08 -26.97
CA GLU A 538 32.25 -34.93 -26.53
C GLU A 538 31.45 -33.62 -26.64
N GLN A 539 30.64 -33.45 -27.68
CA GLN A 539 29.74 -32.30 -27.81
C GLN A 539 28.61 -32.33 -26.78
N LEU A 540 27.97 -33.48 -26.55
CA LEU A 540 26.94 -33.64 -25.53
C LEU A 540 27.49 -33.46 -24.12
N GLN A 541 28.74 -33.88 -23.87
CA GLN A 541 29.37 -33.72 -22.57
C GLN A 541 29.76 -32.27 -22.31
N ARG A 542 30.19 -31.52 -23.34
CA ARG A 542 30.33 -30.05 -23.25
C ARG A 542 28.98 -29.37 -23.00
N PHE A 543 27.95 -29.74 -23.77
CA PHE A 543 26.62 -29.15 -23.62
C PHE A 543 26.02 -29.44 -22.24
N ARG A 544 26.22 -30.65 -21.71
CA ARG A 544 25.82 -31.01 -20.34
C ARG A 544 26.59 -30.20 -19.30
N SER A 545 27.90 -30.00 -19.47
CA SER A 545 28.69 -29.19 -18.54
C SER A 545 28.31 -27.71 -18.58
N GLU A 546 27.96 -27.19 -19.76
CA GLU A 546 27.46 -25.81 -19.93
C GLU A 546 26.07 -25.66 -19.32
N LEU A 547 25.17 -26.62 -19.55
CA LEU A 547 23.83 -26.63 -18.96
C LEU A 547 23.88 -26.73 -17.43
N ASP A 548 24.73 -27.61 -16.88
CA ASP A 548 24.93 -27.74 -15.42
C ASP A 548 25.53 -26.44 -14.83
N GLN A 549 26.42 -25.78 -15.56
CA GLN A 549 27.02 -24.52 -15.14
C GLN A 549 26.01 -23.37 -15.19
N GLU A 550 25.18 -23.31 -16.24
CA GLU A 550 24.10 -22.34 -16.41
C GLU A 550 23.02 -22.54 -15.36
N GLN A 551 22.61 -23.79 -15.09
CA GLN A 551 21.67 -24.12 -14.03
C GLN A 551 22.22 -23.78 -12.65
N ARG A 552 23.50 -24.05 -12.36
CA ARG A 552 24.13 -23.64 -11.09
C ARG A 552 24.22 -22.12 -10.95
N ARG A 553 24.45 -21.38 -12.04
CA ARG A 553 24.42 -19.91 -12.04
C ARG A 553 23.01 -19.37 -11.83
N SER A 554 22.02 -19.94 -12.52
CA SER A 554 20.60 -19.56 -12.39
C SER A 554 20.08 -19.85 -10.99
N LEU A 555 20.29 -21.07 -10.47
CA LEU A 555 19.93 -21.45 -9.10
C LEU A 555 20.69 -20.62 -8.07
N GLY A 556 21.98 -20.36 -8.29
CA GLY A 556 22.76 -19.49 -7.41
C GLY A 556 22.22 -18.07 -7.36
N ALA A 557 21.83 -17.50 -8.50
CA ALA A 557 21.21 -16.18 -8.59
C ALA A 557 19.81 -16.15 -7.96
N GLU A 558 18.99 -17.18 -8.16
CA GLU A 558 17.67 -17.33 -7.55
C GLU A 558 17.78 -17.44 -6.02
N VAL A 559 18.70 -18.26 -5.50
CA VAL A 559 18.96 -18.40 -4.07
C VAL A 559 19.49 -17.11 -3.46
N GLN A 560 20.35 -16.37 -4.17
CA GLN A 560 20.81 -15.05 -3.73
C GLN A 560 19.68 -14.02 -3.73
N ARG A 561 18.79 -14.05 -4.73
CA ARG A 561 17.60 -13.19 -4.78
C ARG A 561 16.67 -13.47 -3.60
N LEU A 562 16.35 -14.73 -3.35
CA LEU A 562 15.49 -15.14 -2.23
C LEU A 562 16.11 -14.79 -0.87
N HIS A 563 17.43 -14.95 -0.69
CA HIS A 563 18.12 -14.48 0.52
C HIS A 563 18.04 -12.95 0.68
N ALA A 564 18.17 -12.19 -0.41
CA ALA A 564 18.05 -10.74 -0.36
C ALA A 564 16.61 -10.29 -0.05
N GLU A 565 15.61 -10.95 -0.62
CA GLU A 565 14.18 -10.71 -0.33
C GLU A 565 13.87 -11.01 1.14
N LEU A 566 14.30 -12.16 1.67
CA LEU A 566 14.12 -12.55 3.07
C LEU A 566 14.83 -11.57 4.02
N ALA A 567 16.05 -11.14 3.70
CA ALA A 567 16.78 -10.16 4.50
C ALA A 567 16.08 -8.79 4.50
N LEU A 568 15.47 -8.39 3.38
CA LEU A 568 14.73 -7.14 3.27
C LEU A 568 13.41 -7.20 4.07
N GLU A 569 12.72 -8.34 4.05
CA GLU A 569 11.52 -8.60 4.82
C GLU A 569 11.82 -8.55 6.32
N GLN A 570 12.86 -9.26 6.79
CA GLN A 570 13.31 -9.21 8.18
C GLN A 570 13.72 -7.80 8.61
N ALA A 571 14.45 -7.05 7.77
CA ALA A 571 14.81 -5.66 8.05
C ALA A 571 13.60 -4.72 8.06
N SER A 572 12.51 -5.05 7.38
CA SER A 572 11.27 -4.28 7.40
C SER A 572 10.46 -4.57 8.67
N GLU A 573 10.40 -5.82 9.11
CA GLU A 573 9.75 -6.21 10.36
C GLU A 573 10.46 -5.64 11.58
N LEU A 574 11.79 -5.70 11.61
CA LEU A 574 12.58 -5.09 12.68
C LEU A 574 12.33 -3.57 12.78
N ARG A 575 12.25 -2.87 11.64
CA ARG A 575 11.90 -1.43 11.61
C ARG A 575 10.47 -1.17 12.08
N ARG A 576 9.52 -2.06 11.76
CA ARG A 576 8.14 -1.97 12.25
C ARG A 576 8.10 -2.10 13.77
N LEU A 577 8.75 -3.14 14.31
CA LEU A 577 8.82 -3.38 15.76
C LEU A 577 9.55 -2.25 16.50
N GLU A 578 10.64 -1.72 15.94
CA GLU A 578 11.35 -0.57 16.49
C GLU A 578 10.44 0.67 16.53
N SER A 579 9.70 0.93 15.45
CA SER A 579 8.73 2.04 15.39
C SER A 579 7.60 1.87 16.43
N GLU A 580 7.07 0.66 16.59
CA GLU A 580 6.04 0.35 17.58
C GLU A 580 6.56 0.53 19.02
N LEU A 581 7.80 0.06 19.29
CA LEU A 581 8.45 0.24 20.58
C LEU A 581 8.71 1.73 20.88
N GLN A 582 9.24 2.48 19.90
CA GLN A 582 9.46 3.92 20.04
C GLN A 582 8.16 4.67 20.29
N GLN A 583 7.08 4.30 19.60
CA GLN A 583 5.76 4.90 19.79
C GLN A 583 5.20 4.58 21.19
N SER A 584 5.32 3.33 21.64
CA SER A 584 4.92 2.90 22.98
C SER A 584 5.72 3.62 24.07
N CYS A 585 7.04 3.70 23.94
CA CYS A 585 7.91 4.44 24.87
C CYS A 585 7.57 5.93 24.90
N ARG A 586 7.35 6.56 23.75
CA ARG A 586 6.92 7.97 23.70
C ARG A 586 5.58 8.18 24.40
N ALA A 587 4.62 7.29 24.19
CA ALA A 587 3.31 7.35 24.85
C ALA A 587 3.41 7.17 26.37
N ALA A 588 4.24 6.23 26.84
CA ALA A 588 4.50 6.02 28.27
C ALA A 588 5.16 7.24 28.91
N VAL A 589 6.23 7.76 28.29
CA VAL A 589 6.96 8.94 28.79
C VAL A 589 6.07 10.18 28.80
N THR A 590 5.24 10.40 27.77
CA THR A 590 4.29 11.52 27.77
C THR A 590 3.20 11.37 28.84
N ALA A 591 2.70 10.16 29.07
CA ALA A 591 1.73 9.91 30.14
C ALA A 591 2.32 10.14 31.53
N ASP A 592 3.58 9.77 31.76
CA ASP A 592 4.28 10.01 33.02
C ASP A 592 4.59 11.50 33.22
N LEU A 593 5.11 12.20 32.21
CA LEU A 593 5.31 13.65 32.22
C LEU A 593 4.00 14.41 32.49
N GLN A 594 2.89 13.96 31.91
CA GLN A 594 1.59 14.56 32.15
C GLN A 594 1.11 14.32 33.60
N ARG A 595 1.34 13.12 34.16
CA ARG A 595 1.04 12.83 35.58
C ARG A 595 1.90 13.67 36.52
N ASP A 596 3.20 13.81 36.25
CA ASP A 596 4.11 14.61 37.06
C ASP A 596 3.80 16.09 36.98
N SER A 597 3.47 16.60 35.79
CA SER A 597 2.99 17.98 35.61
C SER A 597 1.70 18.24 36.39
N GLN A 598 0.74 17.31 36.36
CA GLN A 598 -0.49 17.41 37.15
C GLN A 598 -0.24 17.39 38.65
N ARG A 599 0.69 16.55 39.13
CA ARG A 599 1.10 16.51 40.54
C ARG A 599 1.76 17.81 40.98
N LEU A 600 2.72 18.31 40.20
CA LEU A 600 3.38 19.58 40.48
C LEU A 600 2.38 20.74 40.53
N MET A 601 1.44 20.79 39.58
CA MET A 601 0.38 21.80 39.58
C MET A 601 -0.54 21.67 40.80
N ALA A 602 -0.89 20.45 41.21
CA ALA A 602 -1.70 20.21 42.41
C ALA A 602 -0.96 20.66 43.69
N ASP A 603 0.34 20.37 43.80
CA ASP A 603 1.16 20.77 44.93
C ASP A 603 1.36 22.30 44.98
N GLN A 604 1.59 22.95 43.84
CA GLN A 604 1.68 24.41 43.75
C GLN A 604 0.35 25.08 44.12
N LEU A 605 -0.77 24.56 43.62
CA LEU A 605 -2.10 25.05 43.99
C LEU A 605 -2.39 24.82 45.48
N GLY A 606 -1.97 23.69 46.04
CA GLY A 606 -2.06 23.42 47.47
C GLY A 606 -1.28 24.43 48.30
N THR A 607 -0.03 24.68 47.91
CA THR A 607 0.87 25.64 48.58
C THR A 607 0.30 27.07 48.52
N LEU A 608 -0.12 27.51 47.33
CA LEU A 608 -0.76 28.82 47.15
C LEU A 608 -2.04 28.93 47.98
N ARG A 609 -2.84 27.87 48.07
CA ARG A 609 -4.07 27.88 48.87
C ARG A 609 -3.79 27.99 50.36
N THR A 610 -2.75 27.32 50.86
CA THR A 610 -2.31 27.44 52.26
C THR A 610 -1.75 28.83 52.55
N GLU A 611 -1.00 29.41 51.63
CA GLU A 611 -0.42 30.74 51.78
C GLU A 611 -1.50 31.84 51.74
N LEU A 612 -2.48 31.72 50.82
CA LEU A 612 -3.62 32.62 50.75
C LEU A 612 -4.50 32.52 52.00
N ALA A 613 -4.68 31.31 52.55
CA ALA A 613 -5.40 31.10 53.80
C ALA A 613 -4.65 31.73 54.99
N SER A 614 -3.32 31.63 55.03
CA SER A 614 -2.48 32.30 56.04
C SER A 614 -2.59 33.82 55.96
N GLN A 615 -2.49 34.38 54.75
CA GLN A 615 -2.62 35.83 54.53
C GLN A 615 -4.03 36.33 54.90
N LEU A 616 -5.08 35.58 54.55
CA LEU A 616 -6.45 35.89 54.97
C LEU A 616 -6.58 35.90 56.50
N ALA A 617 -5.98 34.93 57.19
CA ALA A 617 -5.98 34.89 58.66
C ALA A 617 -5.23 36.08 59.28
N GLU A 618 -4.11 36.52 58.69
CA GLU A 618 -3.38 37.72 59.12
C GLU A 618 -4.18 39.01 58.91
N VAL A 619 -4.84 39.13 57.75
CA VAL A 619 -5.70 40.29 57.43
C VAL A 619 -6.90 40.33 58.36
N GLU A 620 -7.58 39.19 58.59
CA GLU A 620 -8.67 39.09 59.56
C GLU A 620 -8.20 39.42 60.98
N GLY A 621 -7.02 38.94 61.38
CA GLY A 621 -6.40 39.26 62.67
C GLY A 621 -6.14 40.76 62.82
N SER A 622 -5.54 41.38 61.80
CA SER A 622 -5.24 42.82 61.76
C SER A 622 -6.51 43.66 61.75
N ALA A 623 -7.54 43.25 60.99
CA ALA A 623 -8.84 43.92 60.95
C ALA A 623 -9.56 43.82 62.31
N ARG A 624 -9.51 42.67 62.98
CA ARG A 624 -10.07 42.50 64.34
C ARG A 624 -9.33 43.39 65.35
N GLN A 625 -8.01 43.46 65.29
CA GLN A 625 -7.23 44.36 66.15
C GLN A 625 -7.54 45.84 65.86
N GLY A 626 -7.62 46.23 64.59
CA GLY A 626 -7.99 47.58 64.18
C GLY A 626 -9.39 47.98 64.65
N LEU A 627 -10.37 47.08 64.50
CA LEU A 627 -11.74 47.29 64.99
C LEU A 627 -11.78 47.39 66.52
N ALA A 628 -11.03 46.54 67.23
CA ALA A 628 -10.94 46.60 68.69
C ALA A 628 -10.33 47.94 69.16
N ALA A 629 -9.25 48.40 68.51
CA ALA A 629 -8.62 49.68 68.79
C ALA A 629 -9.55 50.87 68.48
N ALA A 630 -10.26 50.83 67.35
CA ALA A 630 -11.25 51.85 67.00
C ALA A 630 -12.41 51.89 68.02
N THR A 631 -12.88 50.73 68.47
CA THR A 631 -13.92 50.61 69.49
C THR A 631 -13.45 51.18 70.83
N GLN A 632 -12.20 50.89 71.25
CA GLN A 632 -11.61 51.49 72.44
C GLN A 632 -11.46 53.01 72.32
N ASN A 633 -11.01 53.52 71.17
CA ASN A 633 -10.88 54.95 70.93
C ASN A 633 -12.24 55.65 70.95
N LEU A 634 -13.27 55.04 70.36
CA LEU A 634 -14.64 55.56 70.39
C LEU A 634 -15.18 55.58 71.83
N GLN A 635 -15.00 54.50 72.59
CA GLN A 635 -15.37 54.46 74.00
C GLN A 635 -14.63 55.51 74.82
N ALA A 636 -13.34 55.71 74.58
CA ALA A 636 -12.56 56.75 75.25
C ALA A 636 -13.04 58.16 74.88
N SER A 637 -13.36 58.42 73.61
CA SER A 637 -13.91 59.69 73.14
C SER A 637 -15.28 59.96 73.77
N PHE A 638 -16.17 58.97 73.76
CA PHE A 638 -17.48 59.07 74.35
C PHE A 638 -17.40 59.35 75.86
N ARG A 639 -16.48 58.69 76.58
CA ARG A 639 -16.23 58.98 78.00
C ARG A 639 -15.79 60.43 78.21
N ARG A 640 -14.92 60.99 77.36
CA ARG A 640 -14.48 62.40 77.46
C ARG A 640 -15.63 63.38 77.18
N GLU A 641 -16.49 63.07 76.23
CA GLU A 641 -17.67 63.90 75.97
C GLU A 641 -18.66 63.85 77.13
N VAL A 642 -18.92 62.65 77.69
CA VAL A 642 -19.76 62.50 78.87
C VAL A 642 -19.21 63.30 80.04
N THR A 643 -17.90 63.21 80.34
CA THR A 643 -17.32 64.02 81.43
C THR A 643 -17.36 65.52 81.15
N THR A 644 -17.24 65.92 79.88
CA THR A 644 -17.40 67.34 79.49
C THR A 644 -18.83 67.82 79.68
N ILE A 645 -19.83 67.01 79.32
CA ILE A 645 -21.24 67.30 79.54
C ILE A 645 -21.54 67.35 81.04
N GLU A 646 -21.04 66.40 81.83
CA GLU A 646 -21.17 66.40 83.29
C GLU A 646 -20.64 67.71 83.89
N HIS A 647 -19.43 68.15 83.50
CA HIS A 647 -18.89 69.45 83.93
C HIS A 647 -19.71 70.65 83.46
N GLN A 648 -20.29 70.61 82.26
CA GLN A 648 -21.17 71.68 81.79
C GLN A 648 -22.48 71.72 82.56
N VAL A 649 -23.04 70.56 82.90
CA VAL A 649 -24.21 70.43 83.76
C VAL A 649 -23.90 70.97 85.14
N GLU A 650 -22.79 70.56 85.76
CA GLU A 650 -22.32 71.07 87.06
C GLU A 650 -22.13 72.59 87.06
N ARG A 651 -21.54 73.17 86.00
CA ARG A 651 -21.42 74.62 85.85
C ARG A 651 -22.77 75.31 85.74
N ARG A 652 -23.71 74.72 84.99
CA ARG A 652 -25.05 75.29 84.82
C ARG A 652 -25.87 75.15 86.10
N THR A 653 -25.77 74.05 86.83
CA THR A 653 -26.43 73.90 88.14
C THR A 653 -25.85 74.87 89.16
N ALA A 654 -24.53 75.06 89.21
CA ALA A 654 -23.89 76.08 90.05
C ALA A 654 -24.28 77.51 89.66
N SER A 655 -24.57 77.78 88.38
CA SER A 655 -25.10 79.07 87.91
C SER A 655 -26.56 79.30 88.32
N ILE A 656 -27.31 78.24 88.64
CA ILE A 656 -28.73 78.32 89.02
C ILE A 656 -28.87 78.39 90.56
N GLU A 657 -27.88 77.94 91.35
CA GLU A 657 -27.87 78.10 92.82
C GLU A 657 -28.16 79.53 93.31
N PRO A 658 -27.55 80.61 92.79
CA PRO A 658 -27.88 81.96 93.23
C PRO A 658 -29.30 82.41 92.83
N LEU A 659 -29.92 81.78 91.82
CA LEU A 659 -31.34 81.99 91.52
C LEU A 659 -32.22 81.31 92.56
N TRP A 660 -31.86 80.12 93.04
CA TRP A 660 -32.55 79.47 94.16
C TRP A 660 -32.46 80.29 95.46
N ASP A 661 -31.32 80.91 95.74
CA ASP A 661 -31.18 81.84 96.87
C ASP A 661 -32.07 83.09 96.71
N SER A 662 -32.26 83.57 95.48
CA SER A 662 -33.20 84.66 95.19
C SER A 662 -34.67 84.23 95.39
N PHE A 663 -35.02 82.98 95.05
CA PHE A 663 -36.34 82.42 95.34
C PHE A 663 -36.57 82.23 96.85
N ALA A 664 -35.55 81.79 97.60
CA ALA A 664 -35.63 81.72 99.06
C ALA A 664 -35.83 83.12 99.69
N HIS A 665 -35.25 84.15 99.10
CA HIS A 665 -35.48 85.54 99.51
C HIS A 665 -36.90 86.02 99.20
N VAL A 666 -37.47 85.66 98.05
CA VAL A 666 -38.86 85.93 97.70
C VAL A 666 -39.82 85.21 98.65
N GLU A 667 -39.54 83.95 99.01
CA GLU A 667 -40.35 83.19 99.98
C GLU A 667 -40.30 83.81 101.38
N SER A 668 -39.14 84.33 101.79
CA SER A 668 -38.99 85.10 103.04
C SER A 668 -39.82 86.39 103.02
N CYS A 669 -39.78 87.15 101.91
CA CYS A 669 -40.61 88.33 101.71
C CYS A 669 -42.10 87.98 101.73
N PHE A 670 -42.51 86.85 101.14
CA PHE A 670 -43.90 86.39 101.15
C PHE A 670 -44.37 86.05 102.57
N ARG A 671 -43.54 85.38 103.37
CA ARG A 671 -43.82 85.11 104.80
C ARG A 671 -43.95 86.38 105.62
N ASP A 672 -43.16 87.41 105.35
CA ASP A 672 -43.26 88.69 106.05
C ASP A 672 -44.50 89.48 105.64
N LEU A 673 -44.94 89.36 104.39
CA LEU A 673 -46.20 89.91 103.91
C LEU A 673 -47.40 89.20 104.56
N GLN A 674 -47.36 87.87 104.66
CA GLN A 674 -48.37 87.06 105.36
C GLN A 674 -48.49 87.49 106.83
N LYS A 675 -47.37 87.65 107.55
CA LYS A 675 -47.39 88.16 108.94
C LYS A 675 -47.98 89.56 109.08
N ARG A 676 -47.89 90.41 108.06
CA ARG A 676 -48.50 91.74 108.06
C ARG A 676 -50.00 91.67 107.83
N VAL A 677 -50.45 90.79 106.93
CA VAL A 677 -51.87 90.51 106.70
C VAL A 677 -52.51 89.96 107.98
N ASP A 678 -51.89 88.97 108.62
CA ASP A 678 -52.40 88.38 109.88
C ASP A 678 -52.47 89.39 111.03
N ARG A 679 -51.55 90.38 111.07
CA ARG A 679 -51.63 91.49 112.04
C ARG A 679 -52.77 92.45 111.73
N HIS A 680 -53.07 92.67 110.45
CA HIS A 680 -54.18 93.52 110.03
C HIS A 680 -55.53 92.84 110.29
N GLU A 681 -55.61 91.52 110.10
CA GLU A 681 -56.81 90.72 110.38
C GLU A 681 -57.11 90.66 111.89
N ASN A 682 -56.08 90.54 112.73
CA ASN A 682 -56.23 90.59 114.19
C ASN A 682 -56.58 91.99 114.74
N LEU A 683 -56.24 93.07 114.03
CA LEU A 683 -56.66 94.43 114.39
C LEU A 683 -58.11 94.74 113.96
N VAL A 684 -58.63 94.03 112.94
CA VAL A 684 -60.02 94.19 112.45
C VAL A 684 -61.01 93.32 113.25
N LEU A 685 -60.56 92.25 113.90
CA LEU A 685 -61.40 91.37 114.74
C LEU A 685 -61.58 91.84 116.20
N ALA A 686 -60.95 92.96 116.60
CA ALA A 686 -61.09 93.52 117.94
C ALA A 686 -62.30 94.47 118.13
N ASP A 687 -63.04 94.80 117.06
CA ASP A 687 -64.04 95.88 117.07
C ASP A 687 -65.49 95.46 116.70
N SER A 688 -65.88 94.19 116.90
CA SER A 688 -67.30 93.81 116.72
C SER A 688 -67.80 92.64 117.59
N LYS A 689 -68.37 92.99 118.76
CA LYS A 689 -69.51 92.30 119.43
C LYS A 689 -70.31 93.38 120.15
N PRO A 690 -71.66 93.44 120.06
CA PRO A 690 -72.51 92.44 120.72
C PRO A 690 -73.91 92.19 120.09
N ALA A 691 -74.70 91.34 120.78
CA ALA A 691 -76.13 90.99 120.61
C ALA A 691 -76.42 89.86 119.60
N GLN A 692 -77.28 88.85 119.84
CA GLN A 692 -78.32 88.63 120.85
C GLN A 692 -78.77 87.14 120.84
N LYS A 693 -79.42 86.73 121.94
CA LYS A 693 -80.07 85.44 122.27
C LYS A 693 -80.95 84.80 121.16
N ARG A 694 -80.77 83.50 120.91
CA ARG A 694 -81.76 82.42 121.16
C ARG A 694 -81.11 81.05 121.02
#